data_AF-A0A418WV13-F1
#
_entry.id   AF-A0A418WV13-F1
#
_cell.length_a   1.000
_cell.length_b   1.000
_cell.length_c   1.000
_cell.angle_alpha   90.00
_cell.angle_beta   90.00
_cell.angle_gamma   90.00
#
_symmetry.space_group_name_H-M   'P 1'
#
loop_
_entity.id
_entity.type
_entity.pdbx_description
1 polymer ?
#
loop_
_entity_poly.entity_id
_entity_poly.type
_entity_poly.pdbx_seq_one_letter_code
_entity_poly.pdbx_strand_id
1 'polypeptide(L)'
;MRCRDSSKRISDESQLPSAHSAMTPSTPGIMRKDIDRMDHANDGSAALDPAWSLARTAWMADGATQLVPLVEQKLHALGRRLNADEFAALIELLDSLKAVTVTGAAQVINRLEFLLDRVNVDGLGRWILTGLRMHPADPGFQERYLSLDDAASVAALAAEEGAQAPSACFPALAYYLNGLAESPLDIQARRQTILNGPPARPVITDTALLLPDSYTILDGEDRAMLYRAAVAHAVAHIRHSPRKLPTAGLKPLGIAVVSTIEDARAERLLLREYPGLANLFLPFLRKTTHERDLGFAWLAVRLHHALLDPGYQDDNYWVNKGRRLFEENAGELDDYQRFREIASILANDLGQMRVRFNAQQYAVSPAYCDDNSCLWDYAGSSAPAPMEQDIEVKGARLEQAEAAPDATPVSVEAATSATFSYPEWDYRINACREGWCTVVERADGPRLASVRSAGESPATAPRIAMPKSARSGQIDRHRRLRRQWEGEEIDLNAAIEFFVDRRRHASPESRVFMRPGRREHRTAILVLMDLSESANDRIPGRFDSILDMEKKAAWMLAQAVADSDNRLAIHGFCSNTRHEVNYTRFIEFGEVVGAPQQKAIARASAAYSTRMGAALRHAAALLDEEDSERKVVIMVTDGAPSDIDVFDDEYLILDAQAGVNHARQHGVDCFCLTIDADAERYVKRIFGAKNYRIVDDPLSLPAQLSGVFAHINGL
;
A
#
# COMPACT_ATOMS: atom_id res chain seq x y z
N MET A 1 33.63 45.85 -44.15
CA MET A 1 33.62 46.31 -45.56
C MET A 1 32.17 46.35 -46.02
N ARG A 2 31.68 47.41 -46.67
CA ARG A 2 30.25 47.57 -47.06
C ARG A 2 29.99 47.08 -48.49
N CYS A 3 28.80 46.54 -48.75
CA CYS A 3 27.88 46.76 -49.90
C CYS A 3 26.78 45.67 -49.83
N ARG A 4 25.46 45.86 -50.01
CA ARG A 4 24.53 46.79 -50.70
C ARG A 4 23.77 46.06 -51.81
N ASP A 5 22.45 45.99 -51.63
CA ASP A 5 21.33 46.07 -52.57
C ASP A 5 21.49 45.68 -54.06
N SER A 6 20.48 44.95 -54.57
CA SER A 6 19.74 45.34 -55.79
C SER A 6 18.35 44.68 -55.85
N SER A 7 17.31 45.47 -56.09
CA SER A 7 15.94 44.99 -56.39
C SER A 7 15.72 44.80 -57.90
N LYS A 8 14.67 44.07 -58.30
CA LYS A 8 13.78 44.52 -59.40
C LYS A 8 12.42 43.78 -59.44
N ARG A 9 11.39 44.53 -59.82
CA ARG A 9 10.03 44.07 -60.17
C ARG A 9 9.97 43.62 -61.63
N ILE A 10 8.91 42.94 -62.03
CA ILE A 10 8.07 43.27 -63.20
C ILE A 10 6.65 42.73 -62.95
N SER A 11 5.66 43.41 -63.53
CA SER A 11 4.21 43.19 -63.44
C SER A 11 3.66 42.86 -64.83
N ASP A 12 2.49 42.24 -64.92
CA ASP A 12 1.55 42.57 -66.02
C ASP A 12 0.09 42.28 -65.68
N GLU A 13 -0.80 43.09 -66.24
CA GLU A 13 -2.27 43.00 -66.15
C GLU A 13 -2.88 42.45 -67.46
N SER A 14 -4.10 41.92 -67.45
CA SER A 14 -5.14 42.35 -68.43
C SER A 14 -6.53 41.66 -68.29
N GLN A 15 -7.54 42.53 -68.18
CA GLN A 15 -8.80 42.54 -68.97
C GLN A 15 -9.98 41.55 -68.69
N LEU A 16 -11.01 42.16 -68.08
CA LEU A 16 -12.48 41.97 -68.25
C LEU A 16 -12.93 42.39 -69.69
N PRO A 17 -14.18 42.11 -70.22
CA PRO A 17 -15.45 42.58 -69.60
C PRO A 17 -16.84 41.93 -69.91
N SER A 18 -17.76 42.10 -68.94
CA SER A 18 -19.17 42.59 -68.98
C SER A 18 -20.26 42.12 -69.99
N ALA A 19 -21.50 41.96 -69.49
CA ALA A 19 -22.73 42.65 -69.98
C ALA A 19 -24.01 42.42 -69.10
N HIS A 20 -24.73 43.52 -68.76
CA HIS A 20 -26.21 43.75 -68.70
C HIS A 20 -27.22 42.64 -68.25
N SER A 21 -28.40 42.85 -67.63
CA SER A 21 -29.24 44.00 -67.15
C SER A 21 -30.53 43.40 -66.48
N ALA A 22 -31.47 44.05 -65.76
CA ALA A 22 -31.62 45.35 -65.06
C ALA A 22 -32.98 45.39 -64.29
N MET A 23 -33.34 46.53 -63.65
CA MET A 23 -34.66 46.94 -63.11
C MET A 23 -35.19 46.43 -61.74
N THR A 24 -36.00 47.29 -61.11
CA THR A 24 -36.48 47.38 -59.69
C THR A 24 -38.02 47.50 -59.65
N PRO A 25 -38.73 47.80 -58.52
CA PRO A 25 -38.63 47.41 -57.08
C PRO A 25 -39.97 46.92 -56.45
N SER A 26 -39.98 46.35 -55.23
CA SER A 26 -41.02 46.57 -54.17
C SER A 26 -40.79 45.75 -52.88
N THR A 27 -41.21 46.31 -51.73
CA THR A 27 -41.14 45.78 -50.34
C THR A 27 -42.50 45.25 -49.85
N PRO A 28 -42.66 44.65 -48.64
CA PRO A 28 -41.73 43.91 -47.77
C PRO A 28 -42.29 42.54 -47.31
N GLY A 29 -41.46 41.60 -46.79
CA GLY A 29 -42.00 40.32 -46.28
C GLY A 29 -41.04 39.38 -45.51
N ILE A 30 -40.97 39.57 -44.19
CA ILE A 30 -40.83 38.55 -43.12
C ILE A 30 -40.18 37.18 -43.48
N MET A 31 -38.91 36.99 -43.09
CA MET A 31 -38.40 35.87 -42.25
C MET A 31 -36.87 35.91 -42.19
N ARG A 32 -36.28 35.78 -40.99
CA ARG A 32 -34.83 35.56 -40.84
C ARG A 32 -34.50 34.11 -41.18
N LYS A 33 -33.54 33.89 -42.09
CA LYS A 33 -32.70 32.68 -42.11
C LYS A 33 -31.41 32.90 -42.90
N ASP A 34 -30.35 32.29 -42.39
CA ASP A 34 -29.19 31.79 -43.12
C ASP A 34 -28.31 32.80 -43.88
N ILE A 35 -27.57 33.62 -43.11
CA ILE A 35 -26.20 33.99 -43.45
C ILE A 35 -25.32 33.44 -42.33
N ASP A 36 -24.67 32.31 -42.60
CA ASP A 36 -23.29 31.98 -42.20
C ASP A 36 -23.00 30.52 -42.57
N ARG A 37 -22.67 30.33 -43.85
CA ARG A 37 -21.96 29.15 -44.35
C ARG A 37 -20.70 29.66 -45.05
N MET A 38 -19.59 29.69 -44.31
CA MET A 38 -18.20 29.46 -44.77
C MET A 38 -17.22 29.99 -43.73
N ASP A 39 -17.01 29.21 -42.67
CA ASP A 39 -15.72 29.14 -41.96
C ASP A 39 -15.60 27.77 -41.26
N HIS A 40 -15.63 26.70 -42.06
CA HIS A 40 -15.22 25.37 -41.60
C HIS A 40 -13.69 25.28 -41.52
N ALA A 41 -13.12 26.06 -40.62
CA ALA A 41 -11.70 26.02 -40.27
C ALA A 41 -11.41 24.81 -39.36
N ASN A 42 -11.14 23.66 -39.99
CA ASN A 42 -10.46 22.48 -39.45
C ASN A 42 -10.61 22.25 -37.92
N ASP A 43 -11.77 21.76 -37.50
CA ASP A 43 -12.08 21.53 -36.09
C ASP A 43 -11.34 20.29 -35.57
N GLY A 44 -10.12 20.51 -35.05
CA GLY A 44 -9.24 19.46 -34.54
C GLY A 44 -9.83 18.64 -33.39
N SER A 45 -10.93 19.09 -32.76
CA SER A 45 -11.65 18.31 -31.77
C SER A 45 -12.20 16.98 -32.32
N ALA A 46 -12.59 16.94 -33.60
CA ALA A 46 -13.16 15.75 -34.24
C ALA A 46 -12.16 14.59 -34.38
N ALA A 47 -10.86 14.88 -34.39
CA ALA A 47 -9.80 13.85 -34.42
C ALA A 47 -9.53 13.24 -33.03
N LEU A 48 -9.91 13.94 -31.96
CA LEU A 48 -9.68 13.53 -30.56
C LEU A 48 -10.87 12.78 -29.95
N ASP A 49 -12.05 12.96 -30.54
CA ASP A 49 -13.33 12.42 -30.05
C ASP A 49 -13.33 10.90 -29.77
N PRO A 50 -12.67 10.01 -30.56
CA PRO A 50 -12.69 8.57 -30.27
C PRO A 50 -12.01 8.21 -28.94
N ALA A 51 -10.84 8.80 -28.66
CA ALA A 51 -10.08 8.55 -27.43
C ALA A 51 -10.79 9.16 -26.22
N TRP A 52 -11.33 10.38 -26.37
CA TRP A 52 -12.09 11.02 -25.31
C TRP A 52 -13.40 10.30 -25.01
N SER A 53 -14.17 9.90 -26.02
CA SER A 53 -15.46 9.22 -25.85
C SER A 53 -15.34 7.90 -25.06
N LEU A 54 -14.24 7.16 -25.23
CA LEU A 54 -13.96 5.96 -24.45
C LEU A 54 -13.63 6.29 -22.98
N ALA A 55 -12.67 7.18 -22.74
CA ALA A 55 -12.28 7.58 -21.38
C ALA A 55 -13.44 8.24 -20.62
N ARG A 56 -14.23 9.07 -21.30
CA ARG A 56 -15.42 9.74 -20.77
C ARG A 56 -16.46 8.77 -20.21
N THR A 57 -16.71 7.63 -20.86
CA THR A 57 -17.67 6.65 -20.34
C THR A 57 -17.10 5.90 -19.12
N ALA A 58 -15.81 5.55 -19.14
CA ALA A 58 -15.11 4.99 -17.97
C ALA A 58 -15.12 5.95 -16.77
N TRP A 59 -14.75 7.22 -16.96
CA TRP A 59 -14.69 8.22 -15.88
C TRP A 59 -16.06 8.51 -15.25
N MET A 60 -17.14 8.41 -16.03
CA MET A 60 -18.50 8.49 -15.49
C MET A 60 -18.88 7.24 -14.67
N ALA A 61 -18.46 6.04 -15.08
CA ALA A 61 -18.68 4.80 -14.34
C ALA A 61 -17.88 4.76 -13.03
N ASP A 62 -16.64 5.25 -13.03
CA ASP A 62 -15.75 5.37 -11.86
C ASP A 62 -16.21 6.42 -10.84
N GLY A 63 -17.27 7.19 -11.13
CA GLY A 63 -17.78 8.26 -10.28
C GLY A 63 -16.98 9.58 -10.36
N ALA A 64 -15.99 9.70 -11.24
CA ALA A 64 -15.20 10.92 -11.46
C ALA A 64 -15.90 11.95 -12.38
N THR A 65 -17.23 12.03 -12.30
CA THR A 65 -18.09 12.83 -13.17
C THR A 65 -17.75 14.33 -13.17
N GLN A 66 -17.18 14.84 -12.09
CA GLN A 66 -16.72 16.24 -11.95
C GLN A 66 -15.49 16.60 -12.81
N LEU A 67 -14.71 15.62 -13.26
CA LEU A 67 -13.53 15.88 -14.12
C LEU A 67 -13.91 16.00 -15.61
N VAL A 68 -14.95 15.29 -16.03
CA VAL A 68 -15.47 15.26 -17.40
C VAL A 68 -15.68 16.67 -18.00
N PRO A 69 -16.43 17.60 -17.36
CA PRO A 69 -16.65 18.93 -17.93
C PRO A 69 -15.37 19.77 -18.02
N LEU A 70 -14.38 19.54 -17.15
CA LEU A 70 -13.11 20.27 -17.16
C LEU A 70 -12.26 19.91 -18.38
N VAL A 71 -12.29 18.64 -18.79
CA VAL A 71 -11.63 18.19 -20.03
C VAL A 71 -12.44 18.62 -21.26
N GLU A 72 -13.77 18.44 -21.25
CA GLU A 72 -14.66 18.86 -22.36
C GLU A 72 -14.49 20.35 -22.71
N GLN A 73 -14.38 21.23 -21.71
CA GLN A 73 -14.11 22.65 -21.90
C GLN A 73 -12.79 22.95 -22.64
N LYS A 74 -11.83 22.01 -22.61
CA LYS A 74 -10.46 22.19 -23.12
C LYS A 74 -10.19 21.43 -24.42
N LEU A 75 -11.05 20.49 -24.84
CA LEU A 75 -10.86 19.65 -26.04
C LEU A 75 -10.47 20.44 -27.29
N HIS A 76 -11.14 21.56 -27.56
CA HIS A 76 -10.85 22.39 -28.74
C HIS A 76 -9.52 23.13 -28.65
N ALA A 77 -9.03 23.47 -27.45
CA ALA A 77 -7.68 24.02 -27.26
C ALA A 77 -6.61 22.92 -27.40
N LEU A 78 -6.88 21.73 -26.87
CA LEU A 78 -5.99 20.56 -26.98
C LEU A 78 -5.87 20.06 -28.43
N GLY A 79 -6.98 19.99 -29.18
CA GLY A 79 -7.01 19.56 -30.59
C GLY A 79 -6.36 20.53 -31.58
N ARG A 80 -5.94 21.72 -31.14
CA ARG A 80 -5.08 22.63 -31.91
C ARG A 80 -3.59 22.43 -31.64
N ARG A 81 -3.24 21.64 -30.62
CA ARG A 81 -1.87 21.48 -30.11
C ARG A 81 -1.35 20.05 -30.23
N LEU A 82 -2.18 19.08 -29.88
CA LEU A 82 -1.82 17.67 -29.78
C LEU A 82 -2.35 16.91 -30.99
N ASN A 83 -1.55 15.96 -31.47
CA ASN A 83 -2.04 14.92 -32.38
C ASN A 83 -2.83 13.84 -31.60
N ALA A 84 -3.41 12.87 -32.32
CA ALA A 84 -4.24 11.83 -31.72
C ALA A 84 -3.49 10.93 -30.72
N ASP A 85 -2.22 10.61 -30.99
CA ASP A 85 -1.39 9.75 -30.13
C ASP A 85 -0.96 10.50 -28.85
N GLU A 86 -0.55 11.77 -28.99
CA GLU A 86 -0.23 12.65 -27.87
C GLU A 86 -1.45 12.89 -26.96
N PHE A 87 -2.63 13.07 -27.56
CA PHE A 87 -3.86 13.21 -26.80
C PHE A 87 -4.27 11.90 -26.11
N ALA A 88 -4.12 10.75 -26.77
CA ALA A 88 -4.36 9.44 -26.13
C ALA A 88 -3.42 9.23 -24.92
N ALA A 89 -2.13 9.52 -25.06
CA ALA A 89 -1.16 9.45 -23.97
C ALA A 89 -1.48 10.44 -22.84
N LEU A 90 -1.96 11.64 -23.15
CA LEU A 90 -2.43 12.62 -22.17
C LEU A 90 -3.65 12.09 -21.39
N ILE A 91 -4.61 11.46 -22.07
CA ILE A 91 -5.79 10.88 -21.43
C ILE A 91 -5.40 9.68 -20.54
N GLU A 92 -4.48 8.82 -20.98
CA GLU A 92 -3.91 7.71 -20.19
C GLU A 92 -3.21 8.24 -18.90
N LEU A 93 -2.44 9.32 -19.04
CA LEU A 93 -1.77 10.00 -17.92
C LEU A 93 -2.78 10.63 -16.93
N LEU A 94 -3.83 11.28 -17.43
CA LEU A 94 -4.86 11.88 -16.59
C LEU A 94 -5.75 10.82 -15.92
N ASP A 95 -6.01 9.69 -16.58
CA ASP A 95 -6.74 8.55 -15.99
C ASP A 95 -5.94 7.91 -14.84
N SER A 96 -4.64 7.70 -15.08
CA SER A 96 -3.70 7.25 -14.06
C SER A 96 -3.60 8.23 -12.89
N LEU A 97 -3.59 9.55 -13.15
CA LEU A 97 -3.58 10.57 -12.09
C LEU A 97 -4.92 10.62 -11.33
N LYS A 98 -6.07 10.47 -12.01
CA LYS A 98 -7.39 10.34 -11.37
C LYS A 98 -7.40 9.21 -10.35
N ALA A 99 -6.85 8.04 -10.70
CA ALA A 99 -6.79 6.87 -9.84
C ALA A 99 -5.93 7.10 -8.57
N VAL A 100 -4.99 8.04 -8.61
CA VAL A 100 -4.17 8.46 -7.47
C VAL A 100 -4.81 9.60 -6.67
N THR A 101 -5.25 10.66 -7.34
CA THR A 101 -5.81 11.87 -6.73
C THR A 101 -6.78 12.58 -7.66
N VAL A 102 -8.06 12.50 -7.33
CA VAL A 102 -9.13 13.18 -8.09
C VAL A 102 -9.00 14.71 -7.97
N THR A 103 -8.63 15.22 -6.79
CA THR A 103 -8.38 16.67 -6.56
C THR A 103 -7.16 17.14 -7.35
N GLY A 104 -6.05 16.40 -7.31
CA GLY A 104 -4.83 16.72 -8.04
C GLY A 104 -5.04 16.66 -9.55
N ALA A 105 -5.78 15.66 -10.06
CA ALA A 105 -6.19 15.60 -11.46
C ALA A 105 -6.97 16.86 -11.88
N ALA A 106 -7.91 17.34 -11.06
CA ALA A 106 -8.62 18.59 -11.34
C ALA A 106 -7.67 19.80 -11.39
N GLN A 107 -6.68 19.90 -10.49
CA GLN A 107 -5.70 21.01 -10.50
C GLN A 107 -4.86 21.03 -11.79
N VAL A 108 -4.43 19.86 -12.27
CA VAL A 108 -3.69 19.68 -13.53
C VAL A 108 -4.57 20.01 -14.73
N ILE A 109 -5.78 19.43 -14.83
CA ILE A 109 -6.70 19.66 -15.95
C ILE A 109 -7.01 21.16 -16.08
N ASN A 110 -7.28 21.85 -14.97
CA ASN A 110 -7.56 23.29 -14.97
C ASN A 110 -6.41 24.13 -15.58
N ARG A 111 -5.15 23.71 -15.38
CA ARG A 111 -3.93 24.38 -15.86
C ARG A 111 -3.33 23.79 -17.14
N LEU A 112 -4.00 22.81 -17.73
CA LEU A 112 -3.42 21.95 -18.77
C LEU A 112 -2.91 22.71 -20.01
N GLU A 113 -3.59 23.78 -20.41
CA GLU A 113 -3.13 24.66 -21.49
C GLU A 113 -1.79 25.36 -21.12
N PHE A 114 -1.67 25.91 -19.91
CA PHE A 114 -0.43 26.55 -19.45
C PHE A 114 0.72 25.54 -19.31
N LEU A 115 0.44 24.33 -18.84
CA LEU A 115 1.43 23.27 -18.72
C LEU A 115 1.94 22.81 -20.10
N LEU A 116 1.03 22.57 -21.05
CA LEU A 116 1.37 22.14 -22.41
C LEU A 116 1.93 23.25 -23.32
N ASP A 117 1.96 24.51 -22.87
CA ASP A 117 2.76 25.58 -23.50
C ASP A 117 4.26 25.50 -23.13
N ARG A 118 4.60 24.77 -22.07
CA ARG A 118 5.95 24.67 -21.50
C ARG A 118 6.60 23.31 -21.73
N VAL A 119 5.82 22.25 -21.55
CA VAL A 119 6.30 20.86 -21.63
C VAL A 119 5.42 20.02 -22.57
N ASN A 120 6.00 18.99 -23.18
CA ASN A 120 5.24 17.96 -23.90
C ASN A 120 4.54 17.01 -22.90
N VAL A 121 3.71 16.10 -23.42
CA VAL A 121 2.95 15.13 -22.60
C VAL A 121 3.87 14.27 -21.72
N ASP A 122 5.02 13.83 -22.24
CA ASP A 122 6.00 13.06 -21.46
C ASP A 122 6.60 13.89 -20.31
N GLY A 123 6.91 15.17 -20.56
CA GLY A 123 7.42 16.11 -19.56
C GLY A 123 6.38 16.44 -18.49
N LEU A 124 5.11 16.59 -18.88
CA LEU A 124 3.99 16.69 -17.96
C LEU A 124 3.90 15.43 -17.07
N GLY A 125 4.04 14.23 -17.64
CA GLY A 125 4.04 12.97 -16.91
C GLY A 125 5.17 12.88 -15.87
N ARG A 126 6.41 13.24 -16.25
CA ARG A 126 7.55 13.29 -15.33
C ARG A 126 7.41 14.36 -14.25
N TRP A 127 6.84 15.53 -14.57
CA TRP A 127 6.56 16.57 -13.58
C TRP A 127 5.50 16.10 -12.56
N ILE A 128 4.44 15.42 -12.99
CA ILE A 128 3.45 14.79 -12.10
C ILE A 128 4.11 13.75 -11.20
N LEU A 129 4.88 12.81 -11.77
CA LEU A 129 5.60 11.77 -11.04
C LEU A 129 6.57 12.35 -10.00
N THR A 130 7.28 13.43 -10.34
CA THR A 130 8.17 14.15 -9.42
C THR A 130 7.39 14.65 -8.20
N GLY A 131 6.24 15.27 -8.40
CA GLY A 131 5.38 15.77 -7.32
C GLY A 131 4.83 14.68 -6.41
N LEU A 132 4.38 13.57 -7.00
CA LEU A 132 3.87 12.42 -6.25
C LEU A 132 4.96 11.77 -5.38
N ARG A 133 6.22 11.72 -5.88
CA ARG A 133 7.35 11.06 -5.21
C ARG A 133 8.12 11.91 -4.22
N MET A 134 8.10 13.24 -4.32
CA MET A 134 8.94 14.10 -3.46
C MET A 134 8.57 13.99 -1.98
N HIS A 135 7.27 13.94 -1.67
CA HIS A 135 6.75 13.72 -0.31
C HIS A 135 5.50 12.80 -0.35
N PRO A 136 5.66 11.47 -0.50
CA PRO A 136 4.54 10.54 -0.72
C PRO A 136 3.61 10.39 0.50
N ALA A 137 4.08 10.80 1.68
CA ALA A 137 3.33 10.82 2.93
C ALA A 137 2.61 12.16 3.22
N ASP A 138 2.78 13.21 2.40
CA ASP A 138 2.06 14.50 2.53
C ASP A 138 1.17 14.74 1.29
N PRO A 139 -0.11 14.29 1.32
CA PRO A 139 -1.08 14.60 0.27
C PRO A 139 -1.28 16.10 0.05
N GLY A 140 -1.15 16.91 1.11
CA GLY A 140 -1.26 18.36 1.02
C GLY A 140 -0.09 18.98 0.26
N PHE A 141 1.12 18.41 0.35
CA PHE A 141 2.23 18.79 -0.52
C PHE A 141 1.94 18.41 -1.97
N GLN A 142 1.47 17.20 -2.23
CA GLN A 142 1.13 16.75 -3.59
C GLN A 142 0.09 17.68 -4.25
N GLU A 143 -0.92 18.13 -3.50
CA GLU A 143 -1.89 19.12 -3.99
C GLU A 143 -1.26 20.48 -4.30
N ARG A 144 -0.46 21.06 -3.37
CA ARG A 144 0.27 22.33 -3.60
C ARG A 144 1.25 22.25 -4.77
N TYR A 145 1.86 21.09 -4.96
CA TYR A 145 2.75 20.84 -6.08
C TYR A 145 1.96 20.82 -7.40
N LEU A 146 0.90 20.03 -7.50
CA LEU A 146 0.09 19.89 -8.72
C LEU A 146 -0.72 21.15 -9.06
N SER A 147 -0.89 22.08 -8.11
CA SER A 147 -1.47 23.40 -8.34
C SER A 147 -0.46 24.50 -8.73
N LEU A 148 0.85 24.18 -8.79
CA LEU A 148 1.97 25.13 -8.95
C LEU A 148 2.09 26.17 -7.83
N ASP A 149 1.51 25.92 -6.65
CA ASP A 149 1.62 26.81 -5.48
C ASP A 149 2.92 26.56 -4.67
N ASP A 150 3.69 25.53 -5.03
CA ASP A 150 4.97 25.17 -4.43
C ASP A 150 6.19 25.53 -5.31
N ALA A 151 7.25 26.06 -4.72
CA ALA A 151 8.46 26.49 -5.44
C ALA A 151 9.23 25.33 -6.09
N ALA A 152 9.23 24.14 -5.47
CA ALA A 152 9.85 22.95 -6.06
C ALA A 152 9.08 22.47 -7.30
N SER A 153 7.77 22.70 -7.34
CA SER A 153 6.94 22.39 -8.51
C SER A 153 7.26 23.27 -9.71
N VAL A 154 7.45 24.57 -9.49
CA VAL A 154 7.87 25.52 -10.54
C VAL A 154 9.28 25.19 -11.05
N ALA A 155 10.20 24.84 -10.15
CA ALA A 155 11.56 24.44 -10.52
C ALA A 155 11.59 23.12 -11.32
N ALA A 156 10.81 22.12 -10.90
CA ALA A 156 10.70 20.85 -11.60
C ALA A 156 10.03 20.99 -12.98
N LEU A 157 9.03 21.88 -13.13
CA LEU A 157 8.42 22.17 -14.43
C LEU A 157 9.45 22.79 -15.38
N ALA A 158 10.22 23.77 -14.90
CA ALA A 158 11.28 24.42 -15.68
C ALA A 158 12.40 23.45 -16.11
N ALA A 159 12.65 22.38 -15.34
CA ALA A 159 13.61 21.33 -15.70
C ALA A 159 13.09 20.35 -16.78
N GLU A 160 11.78 20.36 -17.06
CA GLU A 160 11.17 19.62 -18.17
C GLU A 160 10.92 20.51 -19.41
N GLU A 161 11.10 21.83 -19.32
CA GLU A 161 10.99 22.74 -20.46
C GLU A 161 12.06 22.44 -21.52
N GLY A 162 11.62 22.17 -22.76
CA GLY A 162 12.51 21.78 -23.85
C GLY A 162 13.08 20.36 -23.74
N ALA A 163 12.64 19.56 -22.78
CA ALA A 163 13.08 18.17 -22.63
C ALA A 163 12.65 17.30 -23.82
N GLN A 164 13.60 16.60 -24.42
CA GLN A 164 13.31 15.61 -25.46
C GLN A 164 12.67 14.36 -24.86
N ALA A 165 11.80 13.71 -25.63
CA ALA A 165 11.27 12.39 -25.30
C ALA A 165 12.44 11.38 -25.16
N PRO A 166 12.43 10.47 -24.16
CA PRO A 166 13.46 9.45 -23.97
C PRO A 166 13.81 8.66 -25.23
N SER A 167 12.79 8.29 -26.01
CA SER A 167 12.90 7.57 -27.28
C SER A 167 13.81 8.26 -28.31
N ALA A 168 13.96 9.58 -28.26
CA ALA A 168 14.82 10.33 -29.17
C ALA A 168 16.31 9.99 -29.00
N CYS A 169 16.75 9.61 -27.79
CA CYS A 169 18.14 9.24 -27.53
C CYS A 169 18.43 7.74 -27.69
N PHE A 170 17.39 6.89 -27.77
CA PHE A 170 17.55 5.43 -27.83
C PHE A 170 18.37 4.93 -29.02
N PRO A 171 18.28 5.46 -30.26
CA PRO A 171 19.14 5.03 -31.35
C PRO A 171 20.64 5.29 -31.07
N ALA A 172 20.97 6.41 -30.43
CA ALA A 172 22.34 6.73 -30.04
C ALA A 172 22.82 5.82 -28.89
N LEU A 173 21.95 5.55 -27.91
CA LEU A 173 22.22 4.59 -26.84
C LEU A 173 22.37 3.15 -27.35
N ALA A 174 21.66 2.77 -28.43
CA ALA A 174 21.79 1.44 -29.02
C ALA A 174 23.17 1.23 -29.64
N TYR A 175 23.74 2.23 -30.33
CA TYR A 175 25.14 2.15 -30.79
C TYR A 175 26.13 2.05 -29.61
N TYR A 176 25.84 2.75 -28.50
CA TYR A 176 26.66 2.71 -27.29
C TYR A 176 26.60 1.34 -26.57
N LEU A 177 25.39 0.78 -26.41
CA LEU A 177 25.15 -0.56 -25.88
C LEU A 177 25.86 -1.62 -26.71
N ASN A 178 25.57 -1.69 -28.00
CA ASN A 178 26.10 -2.72 -28.89
C ASN A 178 27.63 -2.61 -29.09
N GLY A 179 28.18 -1.39 -29.00
CA GLY A 179 29.62 -1.16 -29.07
C GLY A 179 30.41 -1.61 -27.84
N LEU A 180 29.78 -1.67 -26.65
CA LEU A 180 30.43 -2.11 -25.41
C LEU A 180 30.05 -3.55 -25.00
N ALA A 181 28.83 -4.00 -25.30
CA ALA A 181 28.32 -5.33 -24.93
C ALA A 181 28.90 -6.48 -25.78
N GLU A 182 29.44 -6.17 -26.97
CA GLU A 182 29.93 -7.15 -27.97
C GLU A 182 28.87 -8.17 -28.46
N SER A 183 27.63 -8.04 -28.02
CA SER A 183 26.46 -8.85 -28.38
C SER A 183 25.29 -7.96 -28.79
N PRO A 184 24.48 -8.33 -29.80
CA PRO A 184 23.37 -7.52 -30.27
C PRO A 184 22.21 -7.51 -29.26
N LEU A 185 21.91 -6.34 -28.70
CA LEU A 185 20.69 -6.09 -27.90
C LEU A 185 19.96 -4.84 -28.41
N ASP A 186 18.64 -4.92 -28.42
CA ASP A 186 17.76 -3.77 -28.65
C ASP A 186 17.59 -2.92 -27.38
N ILE A 187 17.24 -1.64 -27.56
CA ILE A 187 16.78 -0.77 -26.47
C ILE A 187 15.29 -0.49 -26.66
N GLN A 188 14.50 -0.69 -25.60
CA GLN A 188 13.05 -0.46 -25.61
C GLN A 188 12.63 0.40 -24.42
N ALA A 189 11.50 1.10 -24.57
CA ALA A 189 10.95 1.95 -23.49
C ALA A 189 10.23 1.08 -22.47
N ARG A 190 10.66 1.16 -21.20
CA ARG A 190 9.91 0.64 -20.06
C ARG A 190 8.95 1.73 -19.58
N ARG A 191 7.71 1.70 -20.07
CA ARG A 191 6.64 2.57 -19.58
C ARG A 191 6.31 2.27 -18.12
N GLN A 192 6.19 3.31 -17.30
CA GLN A 192 5.67 3.15 -15.94
C GLN A 192 4.13 3.30 -15.93
N THR A 193 3.42 2.18 -15.81
CA THR A 193 1.94 2.14 -15.81
C THR A 193 1.29 2.49 -14.48
N ILE A 194 2.02 2.42 -13.36
CA ILE A 194 1.51 2.73 -12.02
C ILE A 194 2.21 3.98 -11.50
N LEU A 195 1.55 5.14 -11.48
CA LEU A 195 2.17 6.41 -11.07
C LEU A 195 2.69 6.38 -9.62
N ASN A 196 1.97 5.74 -8.71
CA ASN A 196 2.34 5.56 -7.30
C ASN A 196 3.25 4.34 -7.03
N GLY A 197 3.68 3.61 -8.06
CA GLY A 197 4.58 2.47 -7.89
C GLY A 197 6.00 2.89 -7.50
N PRO A 198 6.81 1.95 -6.98
CA PRO A 198 8.24 2.18 -6.79
C PRO A 198 8.89 2.64 -8.10
N PRO A 199 9.97 3.44 -8.04
CA PRO A 199 10.57 4.02 -9.21
C PRO A 199 11.10 2.94 -10.17
N ALA A 200 10.73 3.06 -11.44
CA ALA A 200 11.14 2.12 -12.46
C ALA A 200 12.67 2.08 -12.59
N ARG A 201 13.19 0.88 -12.81
CA ARG A 201 14.61 0.61 -13.07
C ARG A 201 14.79 0.00 -14.46
N PRO A 202 16.01 0.07 -15.04
CA PRO A 202 16.35 -0.75 -16.19
C PRO A 202 16.05 -2.23 -15.94
N VAL A 203 15.83 -2.98 -17.02
CA VAL A 203 15.61 -4.43 -16.97
C VAL A 203 16.37 -5.07 -18.12
N ILE A 204 17.25 -6.03 -17.82
CA ILE A 204 18.05 -6.74 -18.81
C ILE A 204 17.38 -8.07 -19.15
N THR A 205 16.79 -8.17 -20.34
CA THR A 205 16.17 -9.41 -20.83
C THR A 205 17.16 -10.25 -21.65
N ASP A 206 16.71 -11.34 -22.27
CA ASP A 206 17.56 -12.13 -23.18
C ASP A 206 17.75 -11.48 -24.57
N THR A 207 16.97 -10.45 -24.92
CA THR A 207 16.99 -9.82 -26.27
C THR A 207 17.04 -8.29 -26.26
N ALA A 208 16.65 -7.64 -25.16
CA ALA A 208 16.57 -6.18 -25.06
C ALA A 208 16.90 -5.65 -23.66
N LEU A 209 17.44 -4.42 -23.63
CA LEU A 209 17.52 -3.59 -22.45
C LEU A 209 16.30 -2.66 -22.39
N LEU A 210 15.46 -2.83 -21.37
CA LEU A 210 14.28 -1.99 -21.17
C LEU A 210 14.68 -0.79 -20.28
N LEU A 211 14.67 0.43 -20.82
CA LEU A 211 15.04 1.65 -20.08
C LEU A 211 13.80 2.43 -19.65
N PRO A 212 13.69 2.90 -18.38
CA PRO A 212 12.58 3.73 -17.92
C PRO A 212 12.41 4.98 -18.78
N ASP A 213 11.20 5.26 -19.26
CA ASP A 213 10.88 6.56 -19.90
C ASP A 213 10.51 7.67 -18.88
N SER A 214 10.34 7.27 -17.62
CA SER A 214 9.81 8.08 -16.54
C SER A 214 10.86 8.61 -15.56
N TYR A 215 12.16 8.57 -15.89
CA TYR A 215 13.23 9.12 -15.04
C TYR A 215 12.99 10.59 -14.71
N THR A 216 12.88 10.89 -13.41
CA THR A 216 12.57 12.21 -12.87
C THR A 216 13.84 12.96 -12.42
N ILE A 217 13.71 14.24 -12.10
CA ILE A 217 14.80 15.04 -11.49
C ILE A 217 15.29 14.46 -10.14
N LEU A 218 14.45 13.65 -9.47
CA LEU A 218 14.80 12.92 -8.25
C LEU A 218 15.78 11.78 -8.55
N ASP A 219 15.62 11.09 -9.69
CA ASP A 219 16.51 10.02 -10.15
C ASP A 219 17.87 10.58 -10.62
N GLY A 220 17.88 11.78 -11.19
CA GLY A 220 19.10 12.50 -11.62
C GLY A 220 18.80 13.78 -12.39
N GLU A 221 19.65 14.81 -12.23
CA GLU A 221 19.48 16.10 -12.93
C GLU A 221 19.85 15.99 -14.42
N ASP A 222 20.96 15.31 -14.75
CA ASP A 222 21.32 14.99 -16.14
C ASP A 222 20.77 13.62 -16.54
N ARG A 223 19.57 13.62 -17.13
CA ARG A 223 18.92 12.41 -17.66
C ARG A 223 19.70 11.75 -18.80
N ALA A 224 20.40 12.52 -19.64
CA ALA A 224 21.17 11.95 -20.75
C ALA A 224 22.40 11.19 -20.22
N MET A 225 23.02 11.71 -19.17
CA MET A 225 24.07 11.01 -18.42
C MET A 225 23.53 9.81 -17.64
N LEU A 226 22.33 9.91 -17.04
CA LEU A 226 21.68 8.81 -16.34
C LEU A 226 21.40 7.61 -17.27
N TYR A 227 20.87 7.86 -18.48
CA TYR A 227 20.69 6.79 -19.48
C TYR A 227 22.02 6.16 -19.92
N ARG A 228 23.11 6.95 -20.05
CA ARG A 228 24.43 6.41 -20.37
C ARG A 228 25.01 5.57 -19.23
N ALA A 229 24.80 5.98 -17.98
CA ALA A 229 25.15 5.18 -16.81
C ALA A 229 24.35 3.86 -16.79
N ALA A 230 23.03 3.90 -17.02
CA ALA A 230 22.18 2.72 -17.06
C ALA A 230 22.60 1.71 -18.15
N VAL A 231 22.94 2.19 -19.36
CA VAL A 231 23.48 1.33 -20.41
C VAL A 231 24.86 0.76 -20.04
N ALA A 232 25.75 1.55 -19.44
CA ALA A 232 27.07 1.07 -19.03
C ALA A 232 26.99 0.02 -17.90
N HIS A 233 26.11 0.21 -16.93
CA HIS A 233 25.80 -0.75 -15.88
C HIS A 233 25.22 -2.05 -16.47
N ALA A 234 24.24 -1.94 -17.38
CA ALA A 234 23.69 -3.11 -18.04
C ALA A 234 24.73 -3.91 -18.85
N VAL A 235 25.65 -3.22 -19.54
CA VAL A 235 26.80 -3.85 -20.20
C VAL A 235 27.68 -4.61 -19.21
N ALA A 236 27.90 -4.05 -18.01
CA ALA A 236 28.70 -4.70 -16.98
C ALA A 236 28.11 -6.07 -16.61
N HIS A 237 26.80 -6.14 -16.37
CA HIS A 237 26.10 -7.41 -16.12
C HIS A 237 26.11 -8.35 -17.33
N ILE A 238 25.85 -7.85 -18.54
CA ILE A 238 25.87 -8.65 -19.78
C ILE A 238 27.22 -9.34 -20.02
N ARG A 239 28.33 -8.68 -19.68
CA ARG A 239 29.70 -9.19 -19.90
C ARG A 239 30.24 -10.03 -18.74
N HIS A 240 29.91 -9.67 -17.50
CA HIS A 240 30.66 -10.14 -16.33
C HIS A 240 29.82 -10.87 -15.28
N SER A 241 28.49 -10.80 -15.34
CA SER A 241 27.61 -11.43 -14.34
C SER A 241 27.11 -12.81 -14.74
N PRO A 242 26.94 -13.73 -13.77
CA PRO A 242 26.14 -14.93 -13.99
C PRO A 242 24.67 -14.55 -14.23
N ARG A 243 23.94 -15.42 -14.93
CA ARG A 243 22.50 -15.23 -15.22
C ARG A 243 21.70 -16.41 -14.72
N LYS A 244 20.44 -16.18 -14.32
CA LYS A 244 19.47 -17.23 -13.94
C LYS A 244 19.98 -18.14 -12.79
N LEU A 245 20.59 -17.52 -11.78
CA LEU A 245 21.03 -18.17 -10.54
C LEU A 245 19.84 -18.66 -9.70
N PRO A 246 19.95 -19.81 -9.02
CA PRO A 246 18.89 -20.29 -8.15
C PRO A 246 18.68 -19.34 -6.96
N THR A 247 17.41 -18.99 -6.73
CA THR A 247 16.95 -18.21 -5.55
C THR A 247 16.71 -19.08 -4.32
N ALA A 248 16.69 -20.41 -4.47
CA ALA A 248 16.42 -21.36 -3.40
C ALA A 248 17.39 -21.21 -2.22
N GLY A 249 16.83 -21.17 -1.00
CA GLY A 249 17.58 -20.97 0.25
C GLY A 249 17.95 -19.51 0.57
N LEU A 250 17.65 -18.55 -0.31
CA LEU A 250 17.98 -17.14 -0.09
C LEU A 250 16.76 -16.33 0.32
N LYS A 251 16.85 -15.66 1.47
CA LYS A 251 15.84 -14.67 1.90
C LYS A 251 15.92 -13.42 1.00
N PRO A 252 14.81 -12.65 0.84
CA PRO A 252 14.79 -11.45 -0.01
C PRO A 252 15.91 -10.43 0.27
N LEU A 253 16.24 -10.17 1.55
CA LEU A 253 17.37 -9.31 1.92
C LEU A 253 18.72 -9.89 1.45
N GLY A 254 18.89 -11.22 1.48
CA GLY A 254 20.09 -11.89 0.97
C GLY A 254 20.22 -11.77 -0.54
N ILE A 255 19.11 -11.89 -1.28
CA ILE A 255 19.06 -11.63 -2.74
C ILE A 255 19.51 -10.19 -3.03
N ALA A 256 18.98 -9.21 -2.29
CA ALA A 256 19.33 -7.81 -2.47
C ALA A 256 20.81 -7.50 -2.13
N VAL A 257 21.36 -8.06 -1.05
CA VAL A 257 22.79 -7.90 -0.68
C VAL A 257 23.73 -8.52 -1.72
N VAL A 258 23.40 -9.72 -2.23
CA VAL A 258 24.19 -10.36 -3.30
C VAL A 258 24.19 -9.51 -4.55
N SER A 259 23.01 -9.01 -4.92
CA SER A 259 22.83 -8.11 -6.07
C SER A 259 23.70 -6.86 -5.92
N THR A 260 23.64 -6.14 -4.79
CA THR A 260 24.49 -4.94 -4.54
C THR A 260 25.99 -5.21 -4.63
N ILE A 261 26.47 -6.38 -4.18
CA ILE A 261 27.88 -6.77 -4.31
C ILE A 261 28.22 -7.09 -5.77
N GLU A 262 27.29 -7.71 -6.50
CA GLU A 262 27.45 -8.08 -7.91
C GLU A 262 27.46 -6.85 -8.83
N ASP A 263 26.57 -5.87 -8.61
CA ASP A 263 26.55 -4.57 -9.29
C ASP A 263 27.96 -3.92 -9.23
N ALA A 264 28.52 -3.82 -8.01
CA ALA A 264 29.84 -3.25 -7.78
C ALA A 264 30.99 -4.07 -8.40
N ARG A 265 30.89 -5.41 -8.40
CA ARG A 265 31.88 -6.31 -9.00
C ARG A 265 31.89 -6.22 -10.52
N ALA A 266 30.73 -6.28 -11.15
CA ALA A 266 30.55 -6.16 -12.59
C ALA A 266 31.04 -4.80 -13.07
N GLU A 267 30.66 -3.71 -12.39
CA GLU A 267 31.13 -2.36 -12.72
C GLU A 267 32.65 -2.23 -12.58
N ARG A 268 33.29 -2.78 -11.53
CA ARG A 268 34.75 -2.75 -11.40
C ARG A 268 35.48 -3.55 -12.49
N LEU A 269 34.90 -4.67 -12.95
CA LEU A 269 35.42 -5.41 -14.10
C LEU A 269 35.32 -4.58 -15.39
N LEU A 270 34.19 -3.91 -15.63
CA LEU A 270 34.05 -3.02 -16.79
C LEU A 270 35.00 -1.81 -16.69
N LEU A 271 35.21 -1.25 -15.50
CA LEU A 271 36.14 -0.16 -15.24
C LEU A 271 37.62 -0.55 -15.38
N ARG A 272 37.96 -1.85 -15.22
CA ARG A 272 39.31 -2.39 -15.51
C ARG A 272 39.66 -2.23 -16.99
N GLU A 273 38.69 -2.36 -17.87
CA GLU A 273 38.83 -2.16 -19.32
C GLU A 273 38.61 -0.70 -19.75
N TYR A 274 37.60 -0.03 -19.16
CA TYR A 274 37.17 1.31 -19.54
C TYR A 274 37.13 2.28 -18.33
N PRO A 275 38.29 2.70 -17.77
CA PRO A 275 38.34 3.55 -16.57
C PRO A 275 37.56 4.87 -16.68
N GLY A 276 37.38 5.38 -17.89
CA GLY A 276 36.61 6.61 -18.16
C GLY A 276 35.14 6.53 -17.77
N LEU A 277 34.55 5.33 -17.67
CA LEU A 277 33.15 5.13 -17.27
C LEU A 277 32.89 5.48 -15.79
N ALA A 278 33.92 5.56 -14.94
CA ALA A 278 33.77 6.00 -13.55
C ALA A 278 33.13 7.39 -13.44
N ASN A 279 33.37 8.24 -14.44
CA ASN A 279 32.76 9.58 -14.52
C ASN A 279 31.24 9.52 -14.72
N LEU A 280 30.67 8.41 -15.19
CA LEU A 280 29.22 8.22 -15.32
C LEU A 280 28.59 7.81 -13.99
N PHE A 281 29.19 6.85 -13.28
CA PHE A 281 28.61 6.25 -12.06
C PHE A 281 28.77 7.13 -10.81
N LEU A 282 29.98 7.65 -10.58
CA LEU A 282 30.34 8.34 -9.34
C LEU A 282 29.48 9.57 -9.00
N PRO A 283 29.02 10.42 -9.96
CA PRO A 283 28.14 11.55 -9.64
C PRO A 283 26.80 11.13 -9.04
N PHE A 284 26.20 10.02 -9.51
CA PHE A 284 24.94 9.50 -8.97
C PHE A 284 25.14 8.89 -7.59
N LEU A 285 26.16 8.03 -7.43
CA LEU A 285 26.52 7.42 -6.13
C LEU A 285 26.75 8.50 -5.05
N ARG A 286 27.53 9.54 -5.36
CA ARG A 286 27.78 10.67 -4.45
C ARG A 286 26.50 11.37 -4.03
N LYS A 287 25.62 11.73 -4.98
CA LYS A 287 24.33 12.40 -4.69
C LYS A 287 23.49 11.55 -3.73
N THR A 288 23.27 10.28 -4.03
CA THR A 288 22.39 9.40 -3.25
C THR A 288 22.95 9.08 -1.86
N THR A 289 24.28 9.00 -1.66
CA THR A 289 24.84 8.79 -0.31
C THR A 289 24.62 9.94 0.69
N HIS A 290 24.19 11.12 0.25
CA HIS A 290 23.94 12.27 1.13
C HIS A 290 22.52 12.35 1.70
N GLU A 291 21.60 11.49 1.24
CA GLU A 291 20.28 11.35 1.85
C GLU A 291 20.39 10.75 3.27
N ARG A 292 19.34 10.87 4.09
CA ARG A 292 19.33 10.32 5.46
C ARG A 292 18.19 9.32 5.64
N ASP A 293 18.52 8.05 5.57
CA ASP A 293 17.66 6.92 5.92
C ASP A 293 18.45 5.90 6.75
N LEU A 294 17.76 5.03 7.47
CA LEU A 294 18.32 3.90 8.23
C LEU A 294 17.96 2.54 7.59
N GLY A 295 17.19 2.54 6.48
CA GLY A 295 16.83 1.36 5.72
C GLY A 295 17.99 0.74 4.94
N PHE A 296 17.80 -0.52 4.53
CA PHE A 296 18.80 -1.26 3.74
C PHE A 296 19.21 -0.55 2.44
N ALA A 297 18.26 0.06 1.71
CA ALA A 297 18.55 0.70 0.42
C ALA A 297 19.64 1.78 0.51
N TRP A 298 19.68 2.52 1.62
CA TRP A 298 20.71 3.51 1.87
C TRP A 298 22.07 2.89 2.21
N LEU A 299 22.09 1.83 3.03
CA LEU A 299 23.32 1.07 3.31
C LEU A 299 23.89 0.42 2.04
N ALA A 300 23.02 -0.08 1.15
CA ALA A 300 23.41 -0.67 -0.13
C ALA A 300 24.13 0.35 -1.02
N VAL A 301 23.55 1.55 -1.22
CA VAL A 301 24.18 2.64 -1.99
C VAL A 301 25.52 3.06 -1.38
N ARG A 302 25.59 3.19 -0.04
CA ARG A 302 26.84 3.55 0.65
C ARG A 302 27.94 2.50 0.45
N LEU A 303 27.57 1.22 0.50
CA LEU A 303 28.49 0.13 0.19
C LEU A 303 28.92 0.19 -1.28
N HIS A 304 27.98 0.29 -2.22
CA HIS A 304 28.28 0.39 -3.65
C HIS A 304 29.24 1.56 -3.96
N HIS A 305 29.01 2.73 -3.38
CA HIS A 305 29.90 3.89 -3.49
C HIS A 305 31.29 3.62 -2.88
N ALA A 306 31.36 2.99 -1.70
CA ALA A 306 32.60 2.61 -1.04
C ALA A 306 33.39 1.52 -1.78
N LEU A 307 32.73 0.75 -2.65
CA LEU A 307 33.36 -0.25 -3.51
C LEU A 307 33.86 0.33 -4.84
N LEU A 308 33.23 1.40 -5.36
CA LEU A 308 33.63 2.05 -6.62
C LEU A 308 34.61 3.22 -6.46
N ASP A 309 34.54 3.99 -5.37
CA ASP A 309 35.41 5.16 -5.14
C ASP A 309 36.45 4.88 -4.05
N PRO A 310 37.74 4.66 -4.42
CA PRO A 310 38.80 4.48 -3.43
C PRO A 310 38.98 5.67 -2.48
N GLY A 311 38.59 6.88 -2.89
CA GLY A 311 38.66 8.10 -2.09
C GLY A 311 37.48 8.32 -1.15
N TYR A 312 36.37 7.60 -1.32
CA TYR A 312 35.22 7.71 -0.41
C TYR A 312 35.59 7.19 0.99
N GLN A 313 35.07 7.84 2.02
CA GLN A 313 35.22 7.42 3.42
C GLN A 313 33.84 7.39 4.06
N ASP A 314 33.60 6.33 4.82
CA ASP A 314 32.29 5.99 5.35
C ASP A 314 32.36 5.80 6.88
N ASP A 315 31.35 6.21 7.64
CA ASP A 315 31.31 6.07 9.10
C ASP A 315 30.63 4.77 9.59
N ASN A 316 29.99 4.01 8.70
CA ASN A 316 29.21 2.84 9.05
C ASN A 316 30.10 1.58 9.11
N TYR A 317 29.99 0.83 10.21
CA TYR A 317 30.78 -0.39 10.41
C TYR A 317 30.53 -1.47 9.35
N TRP A 318 29.28 -1.67 8.94
CA TRP A 318 28.91 -2.70 7.95
C TRP A 318 29.43 -2.35 6.55
N VAL A 319 29.29 -1.09 6.14
CA VAL A 319 29.86 -0.58 4.87
C VAL A 319 31.38 -0.78 4.83
N ASN A 320 32.08 -0.38 5.89
CA ASN A 320 33.53 -0.54 5.99
C ASN A 320 33.98 -2.01 6.07
N LYS A 321 33.18 -2.89 6.69
CA LYS A 321 33.42 -4.35 6.69
C LYS A 321 33.27 -4.91 5.27
N GLY A 322 32.20 -4.55 4.57
CA GLY A 322 31.96 -4.96 3.19
C GLY A 322 33.07 -4.51 2.25
N ARG A 323 33.48 -3.24 2.33
CA ARG A 323 34.65 -2.73 1.59
C ARG A 323 35.91 -3.51 1.87
N ARG A 324 36.24 -3.77 3.14
CA ARG A 324 37.45 -4.52 3.51
C ARG A 324 37.45 -5.92 2.89
N LEU A 325 36.37 -6.68 3.10
CA LEU A 325 36.23 -8.04 2.55
C LEU A 325 36.31 -8.04 1.02
N PHE A 326 35.73 -7.04 0.36
CA PHE A 326 35.79 -6.91 -1.09
C PHE A 326 37.22 -6.60 -1.58
N GLU A 327 37.90 -5.58 -1.03
CA GLU A 327 39.27 -5.20 -1.45
C GLU A 327 40.30 -6.31 -1.17
N GLU A 328 40.14 -7.06 -0.07
CA GLU A 328 40.96 -8.25 0.24
C GLU A 328 40.90 -9.33 -0.85
N ASN A 329 39.83 -9.33 -1.67
CA ASN A 329 39.60 -10.29 -2.75
C ASN A 329 39.55 -9.63 -4.15
N ALA A 330 39.76 -8.31 -4.26
CA ALA A 330 39.66 -7.56 -5.52
C ALA A 330 40.77 -7.88 -6.56
N GLY A 331 41.76 -8.70 -6.19
CA GLY A 331 42.70 -9.30 -7.14
C GLY A 331 42.09 -10.41 -8.00
N GLU A 332 40.95 -10.98 -7.57
CA GLU A 332 40.27 -12.14 -8.18
C GLU A 332 38.83 -11.78 -8.59
N LEU A 333 38.58 -10.54 -9.07
CA LEU A 333 37.24 -10.05 -9.45
C LEU A 333 36.44 -10.97 -10.38
N ASP A 334 37.12 -11.77 -11.21
CA ASP A 334 36.52 -12.70 -12.15
C ASP A 334 35.91 -13.96 -11.47
N ASP A 335 36.25 -14.26 -10.20
CA ASP A 335 35.63 -15.35 -9.41
C ASP A 335 34.36 -14.88 -8.68
N TYR A 336 33.21 -15.02 -9.34
CA TYR A 336 31.90 -14.72 -8.77
C TYR A 336 31.62 -15.39 -7.41
N GLN A 337 32.02 -16.66 -7.22
CA GLN A 337 31.64 -17.42 -6.03
C GLN A 337 32.24 -16.82 -4.75
N ARG A 338 33.44 -16.25 -4.87
CA ARG A 338 34.12 -15.57 -3.76
C ARG A 338 33.40 -14.30 -3.29
N PHE A 339 32.84 -13.52 -4.22
CA PHE A 339 31.99 -12.37 -3.88
C PHE A 339 30.61 -12.79 -3.37
N ARG A 340 30.09 -13.92 -3.86
CA ARG A 340 28.87 -14.53 -3.32
C ARG A 340 29.04 -14.92 -1.85
N GLU A 341 30.19 -15.42 -1.43
CA GLU A 341 30.49 -15.72 -0.02
C GLU A 341 30.55 -14.45 0.85
N ILE A 342 31.21 -13.39 0.36
CA ILE A 342 31.23 -12.06 1.02
C ILE A 342 29.80 -11.54 1.25
N ALA A 343 28.94 -11.63 0.23
CA ALA A 343 27.54 -11.24 0.33
C ALA A 343 26.75 -12.04 1.38
N SER A 344 27.01 -13.35 1.54
CA SER A 344 26.41 -14.15 2.62
C SER A 344 26.80 -13.66 4.01
N ILE A 345 28.08 -13.31 4.22
CA ILE A 345 28.57 -12.77 5.49
C ILE A 345 27.86 -11.45 5.81
N LEU A 346 27.79 -10.55 4.83
CA LEU A 346 27.15 -9.24 4.99
C LEU A 346 25.64 -9.31 5.18
N ALA A 347 24.95 -10.25 4.51
CA ALA A 347 23.52 -10.48 4.71
C ALA A 347 23.22 -11.04 6.11
N ASN A 348 24.07 -11.92 6.64
CA ASN A 348 23.97 -12.38 8.03
C ASN A 348 24.17 -11.22 9.02
N ASP A 349 25.16 -10.35 8.81
CA ASP A 349 25.37 -9.17 9.67
C ASP A 349 24.12 -8.27 9.72
N LEU A 350 23.48 -7.97 8.57
CA LEU A 350 22.26 -7.16 8.53
C LEU A 350 21.09 -7.83 9.26
N GLY A 351 20.99 -9.17 9.17
CA GLY A 351 20.02 -9.95 9.94
C GLY A 351 20.25 -9.84 11.44
N GLN A 352 21.51 -9.89 11.91
CA GLN A 352 21.87 -9.69 13.30
C GLN A 352 21.63 -8.25 13.78
N MET A 353 21.88 -7.26 12.91
CA MET A 353 21.59 -5.84 13.13
C MET A 353 20.09 -5.49 13.08
N ARG A 354 19.23 -6.43 12.65
CA ARG A 354 17.77 -6.25 12.45
C ARG A 354 17.42 -5.05 11.56
N VAL A 355 18.17 -4.86 10.47
CA VAL A 355 17.90 -3.79 9.50
C VAL A 355 16.55 -4.02 8.83
N ARG A 356 15.71 -2.99 8.77
CA ARG A 356 14.40 -3.05 8.11
C ARG A 356 14.58 -3.23 6.59
N PHE A 357 13.86 -4.20 6.03
CA PHE A 357 13.82 -4.48 4.59
C PHE A 357 12.42 -4.93 4.20
N ASN A 358 11.76 -4.16 3.33
CA ASN A 358 10.49 -4.52 2.70
C ASN A 358 10.77 -4.83 1.22
N ALA A 359 10.56 -6.07 0.80
CA ALA A 359 10.91 -6.53 -0.55
C ALA A 359 10.03 -5.92 -1.64
N GLN A 360 8.76 -5.64 -1.31
CA GLN A 360 7.74 -5.10 -2.22
C GLN A 360 7.95 -3.60 -2.48
N GLN A 361 8.50 -2.87 -1.51
CA GLN A 361 8.80 -1.44 -1.60
C GLN A 361 10.26 -1.16 -1.97
N TYR A 362 11.15 -2.16 -1.94
CA TYR A 362 12.56 -2.01 -2.29
C TYR A 362 12.73 -1.75 -3.79
N ALA A 363 13.28 -0.58 -4.12
CA ALA A 363 13.85 -0.28 -5.43
C ALA A 363 15.37 -0.22 -5.32
N VAL A 364 16.06 -0.85 -6.26
CA VAL A 364 17.53 -0.77 -6.39
C VAL A 364 17.93 0.70 -6.55
N SER A 365 19.10 1.07 -6.03
CA SER A 365 19.60 2.44 -6.06
C SER A 365 21.13 2.42 -6.15
N PRO A 366 21.80 3.33 -6.89
CA PRO A 366 21.24 4.48 -7.61
C PRO A 366 20.29 4.14 -8.77
N ALA A 367 19.57 5.15 -9.28
CA ALA A 367 18.50 4.94 -10.27
C ALA A 367 18.97 4.41 -11.64
N TYR A 368 20.26 4.41 -11.92
CA TYR A 368 20.84 3.83 -13.12
C TYR A 368 21.01 2.30 -13.04
N CYS A 369 21.03 1.72 -11.83
CA CYS A 369 21.16 0.28 -11.62
C CYS A 369 19.87 -0.45 -12.02
N ASP A 370 19.98 -1.64 -12.61
CA ASP A 370 18.84 -2.43 -13.05
C ASP A 370 18.09 -3.09 -11.88
N ASP A 371 16.93 -3.69 -12.15
CA ASP A 371 16.12 -4.35 -11.12
C ASP A 371 16.70 -5.70 -10.64
N ASN A 372 17.88 -6.06 -11.12
CA ASN A 372 18.63 -7.26 -10.82
C ASN A 372 17.93 -8.58 -11.21
N SER A 373 16.80 -8.51 -11.92
CA SER A 373 16.06 -9.71 -12.37
C SER A 373 16.86 -10.61 -13.31
N CYS A 374 17.86 -10.06 -14.00
CA CYS A 374 18.70 -10.83 -14.93
C CYS A 374 19.63 -11.83 -14.23
N LEU A 375 19.99 -11.57 -12.96
CA LEU A 375 20.83 -12.44 -12.16
C LEU A 375 20.11 -13.71 -11.71
N TRP A 376 18.78 -13.66 -11.53
CA TRP A 376 18.03 -14.62 -10.72
C TRP A 376 17.02 -15.45 -11.53
N ASP A 377 16.88 -16.74 -11.19
CA ASP A 377 15.77 -17.58 -11.61
C ASP A 377 14.76 -17.75 -10.47
N TYR A 378 13.54 -17.25 -10.72
CA TYR A 378 12.40 -17.34 -9.81
C TYR A 378 11.50 -18.54 -10.12
N ALA A 379 11.66 -19.21 -11.27
CA ALA A 379 10.79 -20.31 -11.71
C ALA A 379 10.89 -21.56 -10.82
N GLY A 380 11.99 -21.70 -10.06
CA GLY A 380 12.22 -22.81 -9.12
C GLY A 380 11.62 -22.63 -7.72
N SER A 381 11.05 -21.47 -7.37
CA SER A 381 10.67 -21.13 -5.99
C SER A 381 9.36 -21.77 -5.47
N SER A 382 8.88 -22.85 -6.09
CA SER A 382 7.71 -23.63 -5.63
C SER A 382 8.07 -24.84 -4.77
N ALA A 383 9.36 -25.04 -4.45
CA ALA A 383 9.84 -26.09 -3.56
C ALA A 383 10.22 -25.50 -2.19
N PRO A 384 9.77 -26.07 -1.05
CA PRO A 384 10.27 -25.68 0.26
C PRO A 384 11.76 -25.99 0.37
N ALA A 385 12.51 -25.09 1.03
CA ALA A 385 13.94 -25.27 1.22
C ALA A 385 14.23 -26.57 2.02
N PRO A 386 15.31 -27.32 1.70
CA PRO A 386 15.68 -28.51 2.46
C PRO A 386 15.97 -28.18 3.93
N MET A 387 15.56 -29.08 4.82
CA MET A 387 15.97 -29.06 6.22
C MET A 387 17.47 -29.34 6.35
N GLU A 388 18.23 -28.39 6.88
CA GLU A 388 19.56 -28.60 7.48
C GLU A 388 19.45 -28.23 8.97
N GLN A 389 19.35 -29.21 9.87
CA GLN A 389 20.46 -29.97 10.47
C GLN A 389 21.25 -29.14 11.50
N ASP A 390 21.06 -29.49 12.77
CA ASP A 390 21.62 -28.79 13.93
C ASP A 390 23.16 -28.81 13.94
N ILE A 391 23.77 -27.62 14.02
CA ILE A 391 25.15 -27.48 14.46
C ILE A 391 25.13 -27.24 15.96
N GLU A 392 25.41 -28.29 16.75
CA GLU A 392 25.69 -28.18 18.19
C GLU A 392 26.90 -27.27 18.43
N VAL A 393 26.66 -26.00 18.78
CA VAL A 393 27.71 -25.15 19.36
C VAL A 393 27.69 -25.29 20.88
N LYS A 394 28.61 -26.11 21.40
CA LYS A 394 28.86 -26.23 22.84
C LYS A 394 29.22 -24.86 23.42
N GLY A 395 28.34 -24.32 24.26
CA GLY A 395 28.55 -23.04 24.94
C GLY A 395 29.78 -23.08 25.86
N ALA A 396 30.86 -22.43 25.42
CA ALA A 396 31.96 -22.08 26.30
C ALA A 396 31.51 -20.92 27.21
N ARG A 397 31.28 -21.24 28.48
CA ARG A 397 30.99 -20.30 29.57
C ARG A 397 32.06 -19.21 29.63
N LEU A 398 31.66 -17.96 29.41
CA LEU A 398 32.46 -16.78 29.78
C LEU A 398 31.80 -16.07 30.96
N GLU A 399 32.63 -15.68 31.91
CA GLU A 399 32.21 -15.27 33.24
C GLU A 399 31.82 -13.79 33.30
N GLN A 400 30.98 -13.46 34.28
CA GLN A 400 30.58 -12.09 34.56
C GLN A 400 31.79 -11.28 35.03
N ALA A 401 32.02 -10.12 34.41
CA ALA A 401 32.91 -9.09 34.92
C ALA A 401 32.08 -7.89 35.36
N GLU A 402 32.14 -7.56 36.65
CA GLU A 402 31.44 -6.42 37.23
C GLU A 402 32.08 -5.10 36.78
N ALA A 403 31.24 -4.11 36.45
CA ALA A 403 31.63 -2.71 36.38
C ALA A 403 30.52 -1.84 36.98
N ALA A 404 30.88 -0.96 37.90
CA ALA A 404 29.96 -0.16 38.71
C ALA A 404 29.35 1.04 37.94
N PRO A 405 28.22 1.61 38.40
CA PRO A 405 27.43 2.55 37.62
C PRO A 405 27.80 4.01 37.86
N ASP A 406 27.83 4.82 36.79
CA ASP A 406 27.54 6.26 36.92
C ASP A 406 27.01 6.86 35.60
N ALA A 407 25.68 6.83 35.45
CA ALA A 407 24.93 7.60 34.45
C ALA A 407 23.43 7.58 34.81
N THR A 408 22.95 8.62 35.50
CA THR A 408 21.52 8.77 35.81
C THR A 408 20.69 8.97 34.52
N PRO A 409 19.75 8.08 34.17
CA PRO A 409 18.78 8.36 33.12
C PRO A 409 17.78 9.40 33.63
N VAL A 410 17.46 10.40 32.82
CA VAL A 410 16.43 11.39 33.14
C VAL A 410 15.07 10.67 33.23
N SER A 411 14.48 10.68 34.41
CA SER A 411 13.16 10.09 34.66
C SER A 411 12.06 10.93 34.01
N VAL A 412 11.58 10.49 32.85
CA VAL A 412 10.32 10.99 32.26
C VAL A 412 9.17 10.18 32.88
N GLU A 413 8.16 10.88 33.39
CA GLU A 413 7.08 10.28 34.19
C GLU A 413 6.36 9.15 33.44
N ALA A 414 6.35 7.97 34.05
CA ALA A 414 5.76 6.77 33.48
C ALA A 414 4.23 6.78 33.65
N ALA A 415 3.50 6.78 32.53
CA ALA A 415 2.10 6.36 32.53
C ALA A 415 2.03 4.86 32.86
N THR A 416 1.20 4.50 33.83
CA THR A 416 1.12 3.16 34.41
C THR A 416 0.78 2.10 33.35
N SER A 417 1.80 1.40 32.86
CA SER A 417 1.65 0.32 31.87
C SER A 417 1.65 -1.02 32.60
N ALA A 418 0.54 -1.76 32.56
CA ALA A 418 0.48 -3.10 33.13
C ALA A 418 1.18 -4.09 32.20
N THR A 419 1.89 -5.07 32.76
CA THR A 419 2.67 -6.04 31.98
C THR A 419 2.26 -7.45 32.37
N PHE A 420 1.89 -8.25 31.37
CA PHE A 420 1.43 -9.63 31.52
C PHE A 420 2.34 -10.54 30.71
N SER A 421 2.53 -11.77 31.19
CA SER A 421 3.36 -12.76 30.51
C SER A 421 2.51 -13.95 30.09
N TYR A 422 2.65 -14.35 28.83
CA TYR A 422 1.87 -15.43 28.22
C TYR A 422 2.79 -16.48 27.59
N PRO A 423 2.37 -17.76 27.58
CA PRO A 423 3.09 -18.77 26.83
C PRO A 423 3.00 -18.52 25.33
N GLU A 424 3.96 -19.07 24.59
CA GLU A 424 3.95 -19.21 23.13
C GLU A 424 4.04 -20.69 22.76
N TRP A 425 3.22 -21.16 21.83
CA TRP A 425 3.30 -22.52 21.33
C TRP A 425 4.42 -22.65 20.30
N ASP A 426 5.41 -23.48 20.60
CA ASP A 426 6.46 -23.84 19.67
C ASP A 426 6.18 -25.24 19.12
N TYR A 427 5.82 -25.27 17.83
CA TYR A 427 5.46 -26.51 17.15
C TYR A 427 6.66 -27.48 16.98
N ARG A 428 7.90 -26.98 17.01
CA ARG A 428 9.11 -27.80 16.80
C ARG A 428 9.42 -28.67 18.00
N ILE A 429 9.14 -28.16 19.21
CA ILE A 429 9.20 -28.91 20.47
C ILE A 429 7.84 -29.48 20.87
N ASN A 430 6.77 -29.16 20.13
CA ASN A 430 5.38 -29.54 20.38
C ASN A 430 4.92 -29.24 21.82
N ALA A 431 5.27 -28.03 22.30
CA ALA A 431 4.97 -27.57 23.66
C ALA A 431 4.87 -26.03 23.76
N CYS A 432 4.21 -25.55 24.82
CA CYS A 432 4.26 -24.14 25.20
C CYS A 432 5.62 -23.78 25.82
N ARG A 433 6.23 -22.70 25.33
CA ARG A 433 7.29 -21.95 26.01
C ARG A 433 6.63 -21.01 27.01
N GLU A 434 6.71 -21.36 28.29
CA GLU A 434 6.12 -20.56 29.36
C GLU A 434 6.78 -19.17 29.50
N GLY A 435 5.96 -18.15 29.77
CA GLY A 435 6.41 -16.77 29.99
C GLY A 435 7.16 -16.11 28.81
N TRP A 436 6.97 -16.61 27.59
CA TRP A 436 7.77 -16.26 26.44
C TRP A 436 7.35 -14.95 25.76
N CYS A 437 6.04 -14.66 25.76
CA CYS A 437 5.47 -13.42 25.25
C CYS A 437 5.21 -12.45 26.42
N THR A 438 5.55 -11.19 26.23
CA THR A 438 5.27 -10.10 27.17
C THR A 438 4.25 -9.15 26.53
N VAL A 439 3.04 -9.13 27.07
CA VAL A 439 1.97 -8.21 26.67
C VAL A 439 2.04 -6.98 27.57
N VAL A 440 2.13 -5.79 26.96
CA VAL A 440 2.17 -4.50 27.65
C VAL A 440 0.89 -3.76 27.35
N GLU A 441 0.04 -3.61 28.36
CA GLU A 441 -1.16 -2.79 28.27
C GLU A 441 -0.81 -1.31 28.36
N ARG A 442 -1.33 -0.53 27.41
CA ARG A 442 -1.14 0.91 27.36
C ARG A 442 -2.49 1.62 27.19
N ALA A 443 -2.73 2.62 28.04
CA ALA A 443 -3.93 3.46 27.98
C ALA A 443 -3.90 4.42 26.77
N ASP A 444 -2.71 4.86 26.38
CA ASP A 444 -2.45 5.52 25.11
C ASP A 444 -1.71 4.53 24.20
N GLY A 445 -2.10 4.42 22.92
CA GLY A 445 -1.44 3.55 21.93
C GLY A 445 0.05 3.88 21.70
N PRO A 446 0.74 3.14 20.81
CA PRO A 446 2.19 3.27 20.61
C PRO A 446 2.61 4.73 20.35
N ARG A 447 3.52 5.24 21.18
CA ARG A 447 4.01 6.63 21.12
C ARG A 447 4.92 6.85 19.91
N LEU A 448 4.34 7.12 18.74
CA LEU A 448 5.02 7.84 17.66
C LEU A 448 4.87 9.36 17.86
N ALA A 449 5.87 10.12 17.41
CA ALA A 449 5.84 11.58 17.49
C ALA A 449 4.66 12.16 16.68
N SER A 450 4.06 13.23 17.20
CA SER A 450 2.76 13.76 16.78
C SER A 450 2.60 13.99 15.27
N VAL A 451 1.71 13.22 14.63
CA VAL A 451 0.97 13.69 13.45
C VAL A 451 -0.24 14.49 13.94
N ARG A 452 -0.38 15.72 13.46
CA ARG A 452 -1.54 16.56 13.81
C ARG A 452 -2.79 15.99 13.13
N SER A 453 -3.73 15.47 13.92
CA SER A 453 -5.05 15.10 13.40
C SER A 453 -5.76 16.33 12.84
N ALA A 454 -5.88 16.42 11.51
CA ALA A 454 -6.75 17.39 10.86
C ALA A 454 -8.19 17.13 11.33
N GLY A 455 -8.86 18.19 11.79
CA GLY A 455 -10.21 18.09 12.33
C GLY A 455 -11.26 18.07 11.23
N GLU A 456 -11.42 16.94 10.54
CA GLU A 456 -12.59 16.71 9.69
C GLU A 456 -13.49 15.64 10.30
N SER A 457 -14.71 16.06 10.65
CA SER A 457 -15.76 15.16 11.08
C SER A 457 -16.27 14.41 9.85
N PRO A 458 -16.24 13.07 9.80
CA PRO A 458 -16.86 12.34 8.70
C PRO A 458 -18.34 12.72 8.61
N ALA A 459 -18.79 13.11 7.42
CA ALA A 459 -20.20 13.34 7.16
C ALA A 459 -20.99 12.08 7.53
N THR A 460 -22.18 12.28 8.11
CA THR A 460 -23.04 11.26 8.73
C THR A 460 -23.03 9.92 7.99
N ALA A 461 -22.26 8.95 8.51
CA ALA A 461 -22.24 7.61 7.95
C ALA A 461 -23.66 7.01 7.95
N PRO A 462 -24.06 6.28 6.90
CA PRO A 462 -25.38 5.68 6.85
C PRO A 462 -25.56 4.70 8.01
N ARG A 463 -26.53 4.96 8.88
CA ARG A 463 -26.94 4.01 9.92
C ARG A 463 -27.46 2.75 9.25
N ILE A 464 -26.65 1.70 9.24
CA ILE A 464 -27.11 0.36 8.87
C ILE A 464 -28.14 -0.05 9.91
N ALA A 465 -29.40 -0.11 9.50
CA ALA A 465 -30.50 -0.51 10.38
C ALA A 465 -30.38 -2.01 10.64
N MET A 466 -29.86 -2.39 11.81
CA MET A 466 -29.86 -3.78 12.26
C MET A 466 -31.30 -4.33 12.27
N PRO A 467 -31.55 -5.52 11.71
CA PRO A 467 -32.86 -6.14 11.76
C PRO A 467 -33.21 -6.49 13.21
N LYS A 468 -34.16 -5.76 13.81
CA LYS A 468 -34.71 -6.09 15.14
C LYS A 468 -35.47 -7.42 15.08
N SER A 469 -34.75 -8.52 15.26
CA SER A 469 -35.30 -9.87 15.13
C SER A 469 -35.96 -10.32 16.42
N ALA A 470 -37.29 -10.30 16.44
CA ALA A 470 -38.10 -10.93 17.49
C ALA A 470 -38.07 -12.48 17.46
N ARG A 471 -36.98 -13.11 16.96
CA ARG A 471 -36.97 -14.53 16.55
C ARG A 471 -35.72 -15.36 16.86
N SER A 472 -34.64 -14.85 17.47
CA SER A 472 -33.39 -15.62 17.64
C SER A 472 -33.00 -16.07 19.07
N GLY A 473 -33.85 -15.86 20.09
CA GLY A 473 -33.60 -16.49 21.40
C GLY A 473 -33.80 -18.02 21.39
N GLN A 474 -32.97 -18.76 22.13
CA GLN A 474 -33.15 -20.19 22.34
C GLN A 474 -34.41 -20.45 23.20
N ILE A 475 -35.03 -21.63 23.05
CA ILE A 475 -36.26 -21.99 23.77
C ILE A 475 -35.93 -22.20 25.25
N ASP A 476 -36.31 -21.23 26.08
CA ASP A 476 -36.22 -21.29 27.53
C ASP A 476 -37.49 -21.98 28.07
N ARG A 477 -37.32 -23.18 28.65
CA ARG A 477 -38.43 -23.96 29.22
C ARG A 477 -38.92 -23.42 30.57
N HIS A 478 -38.14 -22.57 31.25
CA HIS A 478 -38.52 -21.95 32.52
C HIS A 478 -39.35 -20.67 32.31
N ARG A 479 -39.04 -19.89 31.27
CA ARG A 479 -39.85 -18.73 30.87
C ARG A 479 -41.04 -19.20 30.04
N ARG A 480 -42.28 -19.17 30.54
CA ARG A 480 -43.47 -19.61 29.78
C ARG A 480 -44.28 -18.43 29.22
N LEU A 481 -44.48 -18.41 27.90
CA LEU A 481 -45.44 -17.53 27.24
C LEU A 481 -46.85 -18.08 27.46
N ARG A 482 -47.62 -17.39 28.29
CA ARG A 482 -49.02 -17.71 28.61
C ARG A 482 -49.98 -17.14 27.57
N ARG A 483 -51.24 -17.61 27.61
CA ARG A 483 -52.33 -17.17 26.72
C ARG A 483 -51.95 -17.21 25.24
N GLN A 484 -51.55 -18.39 24.78
CA GLN A 484 -51.28 -18.70 23.37
C GLN A 484 -52.43 -19.48 22.74
N TRP A 485 -52.56 -19.42 21.42
CA TRP A 485 -53.59 -20.15 20.64
C TRP A 485 -53.37 -21.66 20.60
N GLU A 486 -52.13 -22.09 20.76
CA GLU A 486 -51.64 -23.46 20.65
C GLU A 486 -50.41 -23.61 21.54
N GLY A 487 -50.12 -24.80 22.06
CA GLY A 487 -48.93 -25.04 22.87
C GLY A 487 -48.89 -26.43 23.47
N GLU A 488 -47.74 -26.79 24.06
CA GLU A 488 -47.48 -28.12 24.63
C GLU A 488 -48.20 -28.33 25.97
N GLU A 489 -48.55 -27.25 26.67
CA GLU A 489 -49.26 -27.27 27.95
C GLU A 489 -50.45 -26.30 27.95
N ILE A 490 -51.42 -26.53 28.84
CA ILE A 490 -52.59 -25.68 29.05
C ILE A 490 -52.32 -24.72 30.21
N ASP A 491 -52.54 -23.41 30.01
CA ASP A 491 -52.55 -22.44 31.11
C ASP A 491 -53.86 -22.62 31.89
N LEU A 492 -53.76 -23.32 33.02
CA LEU A 492 -54.91 -23.60 33.88
C LEU A 492 -55.64 -22.32 34.33
N ASN A 493 -54.94 -21.20 34.50
CA ASN A 493 -55.59 -19.95 34.92
C ASN A 493 -56.42 -19.36 33.77
N ALA A 494 -55.86 -19.30 32.56
CA ALA A 494 -56.58 -18.85 31.37
C ALA A 494 -57.76 -19.78 31.02
N ALA A 495 -57.60 -21.10 31.23
CA ALA A 495 -58.69 -22.06 31.07
C ALA A 495 -59.81 -21.88 32.12
N ILE A 496 -59.45 -21.64 33.40
CA ILE A 496 -60.43 -21.33 34.45
C ILE A 496 -61.18 -20.04 34.12
N GLU A 497 -60.48 -18.97 33.74
CA GLU A 497 -61.09 -17.69 33.32
C GLU A 497 -62.03 -17.88 32.12
N PHE A 498 -61.61 -18.61 31.08
CA PHE A 498 -62.47 -18.97 29.94
C PHE A 498 -63.77 -19.65 30.38
N PHE A 499 -63.72 -20.60 31.30
CA PHE A 499 -64.93 -21.25 31.83
C PHE A 499 -65.76 -20.36 32.77
N VAL A 500 -65.14 -19.42 33.50
CA VAL A 500 -65.83 -18.42 34.32
C VAL A 500 -66.60 -17.44 33.44
N ASP A 501 -65.95 -16.86 32.42
CA ASP A 501 -66.56 -15.91 31.50
C ASP A 501 -67.67 -16.56 30.67
N ARG A 502 -67.44 -17.79 30.19
CA ARG A 502 -68.47 -18.59 29.50
C ARG A 502 -69.69 -18.88 30.39
N ARG A 503 -69.51 -19.10 31.70
CA ARG A 503 -70.62 -19.24 32.67
C ARG A 503 -71.30 -17.92 33.00
N ARG A 504 -70.63 -16.78 32.80
CA ARG A 504 -71.18 -15.43 32.96
C ARG A 504 -71.83 -14.86 31.69
N HIS A 505 -71.87 -15.65 30.60
CA HIS A 505 -72.29 -15.21 29.27
C HIS A 505 -71.50 -14.01 28.71
N ALA A 506 -70.26 -13.82 29.18
CA ALA A 506 -69.31 -12.88 28.57
C ALA A 506 -68.59 -13.54 27.39
N SER A 507 -67.98 -12.75 26.50
CA SER A 507 -67.12 -13.24 25.42
C SER A 507 -65.78 -13.70 25.99
N PRO A 508 -65.45 -15.01 25.98
CA PRO A 508 -64.28 -15.52 26.69
C PRO A 508 -63.02 -15.48 25.81
N GLU A 509 -61.86 -15.25 26.44
CA GLU A 509 -60.55 -15.29 25.77
C GLU A 509 -60.16 -16.72 25.41
N SER A 510 -60.04 -17.04 24.11
CA SER A 510 -59.83 -18.40 23.60
C SER A 510 -58.37 -18.88 23.66
N ARG A 511 -57.43 -17.98 23.92
CA ARG A 511 -56.01 -18.33 24.07
C ARG A 511 -55.72 -18.95 25.44
N VAL A 512 -55.78 -20.28 25.52
CA VAL A 512 -55.64 -21.05 26.77
C VAL A 512 -54.35 -21.89 26.88
N PHE A 513 -53.45 -21.84 25.89
CA PHE A 513 -52.23 -22.64 25.90
C PHE A 513 -50.99 -21.88 26.40
N MET A 514 -49.96 -22.62 26.78
CA MET A 514 -48.61 -22.12 27.07
C MET A 514 -47.61 -22.65 26.05
N ARG A 515 -46.68 -21.79 25.64
CA ARG A 515 -45.44 -22.20 24.93
C ARG A 515 -44.23 -21.84 25.79
N PRO A 516 -43.15 -22.64 25.78
CA PRO A 516 -41.87 -22.17 26.29
C PRO A 516 -41.46 -20.93 25.50
N GLY A 517 -40.97 -19.93 26.23
CA GLY A 517 -40.59 -18.63 25.73
C GLY A 517 -39.18 -18.65 25.18
N ARG A 518 -38.71 -17.48 24.76
CA ARG A 518 -37.33 -17.29 24.33
C ARG A 518 -36.60 -16.39 25.32
N ARG A 519 -35.35 -16.75 25.60
CA ARG A 519 -34.39 -15.91 26.32
C ARG A 519 -33.30 -15.54 25.34
N GLU A 520 -32.97 -14.26 25.30
CA GLU A 520 -31.76 -13.77 24.65
C GLU A 520 -30.64 -13.94 25.68
N HIS A 521 -29.55 -14.59 25.27
CA HIS A 521 -28.38 -14.78 26.12
C HIS A 521 -27.53 -13.51 26.08
N ARG A 522 -27.04 -13.08 27.25
CA ARG A 522 -26.07 -11.97 27.31
C ARG A 522 -24.75 -12.42 26.70
N THR A 523 -24.36 -11.75 25.62
CA THR A 523 -23.09 -11.99 24.95
C THR A 523 -22.11 -10.88 25.28
N ALA A 524 -20.91 -11.25 25.77
CA ALA A 524 -19.75 -10.38 25.83
C ALA A 524 -18.96 -10.51 24.53
N ILE A 525 -18.72 -9.39 23.85
CA ILE A 525 -18.08 -9.33 22.54
C ILE A 525 -16.85 -8.43 22.63
N LEU A 526 -15.68 -8.96 22.29
CA LEU A 526 -14.43 -8.22 22.20
C LEU A 526 -14.04 -8.09 20.73
N VAL A 527 -14.07 -6.88 20.18
CA VAL A 527 -13.48 -6.61 18.86
C VAL A 527 -12.00 -6.37 19.06
N LEU A 528 -11.17 -7.21 18.45
CA LEU A 528 -9.73 -7.10 18.48
C LEU A 528 -9.24 -6.65 17.10
N MET A 529 -8.88 -5.37 16.98
CA MET A 529 -8.34 -4.78 15.75
C MET A 529 -6.83 -5.05 15.66
N ASP A 530 -6.38 -5.43 14.49
CA ASP A 530 -4.96 -5.50 14.16
C ASP A 530 -4.41 -4.09 13.92
N LEU A 531 -3.42 -3.68 14.70
CA LEU A 531 -2.76 -2.38 14.56
C LEU A 531 -1.32 -2.56 14.07
N SER A 532 -1.02 -3.66 13.38
CA SER A 532 0.27 -3.89 12.72
C SER A 532 0.46 -3.03 11.47
N GLU A 533 1.70 -2.95 10.97
CA GLU A 533 2.09 -2.05 9.87
C GLU A 533 1.35 -2.33 8.55
N SER A 534 0.88 -3.55 8.30
CA SER A 534 0.07 -3.90 7.12
C SER A 534 -1.22 -3.08 7.04
N ALA A 535 -1.90 -2.86 8.17
CA ALA A 535 -3.18 -2.16 8.19
C ALA A 535 -3.11 -0.68 7.74
N ASN A 536 -1.90 -0.11 7.58
CA ASN A 536 -1.70 1.19 6.93
C ASN A 536 -1.83 1.15 5.39
N ASP A 537 -1.87 -0.03 4.77
CA ASP A 537 -2.02 -0.19 3.33
C ASP A 537 -3.31 0.47 2.84
N ARG A 538 -3.22 1.08 1.64
CA ARG A 538 -4.29 1.89 1.07
C ARG A 538 -5.19 1.08 0.15
N ILE A 539 -6.50 1.28 0.29
CA ILE A 539 -7.48 0.63 -0.58
C ILE A 539 -7.27 1.14 -2.02
N PRO A 540 -7.13 0.26 -3.03
CA PRO A 540 -6.96 0.68 -4.42
C PRO A 540 -8.02 1.69 -4.87
N GLY A 541 -7.57 2.84 -5.39
CA GLY A 541 -8.43 3.94 -5.84
C GLY A 541 -9.00 4.85 -4.73
N ARG A 542 -8.52 4.76 -3.47
CA ARG A 542 -8.92 5.64 -2.36
C ARG A 542 -7.76 6.11 -1.48
N PHE A 543 -8.02 7.20 -0.75
CA PHE A 543 -7.12 7.76 0.27
C PHE A 543 -7.25 7.10 1.66
N ASP A 544 -8.38 6.42 1.93
CA ASP A 544 -8.59 5.68 3.17
C ASP A 544 -7.62 4.50 3.27
N SER A 545 -6.95 4.34 4.42
CA SER A 545 -6.24 3.10 4.75
C SER A 545 -7.22 1.98 5.12
N ILE A 546 -6.74 0.73 5.08
CA ILE A 546 -7.49 -0.42 5.58
C ILE A 546 -7.86 -0.21 7.06
N LEU A 547 -6.92 0.23 7.89
CA LEU A 547 -7.15 0.60 9.29
C LEU A 547 -8.26 1.66 9.45
N ASP A 548 -8.36 2.64 8.56
CA ASP A 548 -9.44 3.64 8.61
C ASP A 548 -10.82 3.02 8.30
N MET A 549 -10.86 1.95 7.51
CA MET A 549 -12.07 1.15 7.32
C MET A 549 -12.39 0.29 8.54
N GLU A 550 -11.39 -0.36 9.15
CA GLU A 550 -11.56 -1.14 10.38
C GLU A 550 -12.07 -0.28 11.54
N LYS A 551 -11.47 0.89 11.78
CA LYS A 551 -11.94 1.89 12.75
C LYS A 551 -13.41 2.28 12.50
N LYS A 552 -13.79 2.54 11.24
CA LYS A 552 -15.17 2.87 10.86
C LYS A 552 -16.11 1.70 11.15
N ALA A 553 -15.74 0.47 10.79
CA ALA A 553 -16.53 -0.74 11.03
C ALA A 553 -16.71 -1.04 12.53
N ALA A 554 -15.63 -0.96 13.31
CA ALA A 554 -15.65 -1.15 14.76
C ALA A 554 -16.51 -0.10 15.48
N TRP A 555 -16.40 1.18 15.09
CA TRP A 555 -17.26 2.26 15.59
C TRP A 555 -18.73 2.10 15.19
N MET A 556 -19.01 1.54 14.00
CA MET A 556 -20.38 1.21 13.59
C MET A 556 -20.97 0.06 14.40
N LEU A 557 -20.20 -0.98 14.74
CA LEU A 557 -20.66 -2.02 15.67
C LEU A 557 -20.90 -1.46 17.07
N ALA A 558 -20.02 -0.59 17.59
CA ALA A 558 -20.21 0.05 18.90
C ALA A 558 -21.58 0.75 19.00
N GLN A 559 -21.94 1.51 17.98
CA GLN A 559 -23.26 2.16 17.90
C GLN A 559 -24.42 1.17 17.73
N ALA A 560 -24.22 0.05 17.01
CA ALA A 560 -25.25 -0.96 16.79
C ALA A 560 -25.53 -1.80 18.05
N VAL A 561 -24.49 -2.07 18.87
CA VAL A 561 -24.60 -2.86 20.10
C VAL A 561 -25.12 -2.03 21.28
N ALA A 562 -24.91 -0.71 21.28
CA ALA A 562 -25.35 0.21 22.34
C ALA A 562 -26.88 0.17 22.63
N ASP A 563 -27.70 -0.22 21.66
CA ASP A 563 -29.16 -0.39 21.81
C ASP A 563 -29.58 -1.80 22.30
N SER A 564 -28.63 -2.67 22.70
CA SER A 564 -28.86 -4.07 23.08
C SER A 564 -28.31 -4.42 24.49
N ASP A 565 -28.79 -5.51 25.09
CA ASP A 565 -28.32 -6.01 26.41
C ASP A 565 -27.00 -6.81 26.32
N ASN A 566 -26.25 -6.66 25.21
CA ASN A 566 -24.92 -7.25 25.01
C ASN A 566 -23.82 -6.29 25.47
N ARG A 567 -22.70 -6.83 25.96
CA ARG A 567 -21.54 -6.04 26.36
C ARG A 567 -20.50 -6.07 25.24
N LEU A 568 -19.94 -4.90 24.91
CA LEU A 568 -18.91 -4.74 23.89
C LEU A 568 -17.64 -4.14 24.52
N ALA A 569 -16.49 -4.66 24.13
CA ALA A 569 -15.19 -4.01 24.26
C ALA A 569 -14.54 -3.88 22.86
N ILE A 570 -13.74 -2.84 22.67
CA ILE A 570 -12.94 -2.63 21.45
C ILE A 570 -11.50 -2.40 21.85
N HIS A 571 -10.64 -3.36 21.52
CA HIS A 571 -9.21 -3.34 21.80
C HIS A 571 -8.43 -3.41 20.47
N GLY A 572 -7.15 -3.08 20.51
CA GLY A 572 -6.25 -3.32 19.40
C GLY A 572 -4.85 -3.69 19.86
N PHE A 573 -4.08 -4.37 19.01
CA PHE A 573 -2.76 -4.89 19.36
C PHE A 573 -1.74 -4.70 18.23
N CYS A 574 -0.47 -4.63 18.59
CA CYS A 574 0.67 -4.72 17.67
C CYS A 574 1.90 -5.21 18.44
N SER A 575 2.80 -5.96 17.80
CA SER A 575 3.96 -6.54 18.48
C SER A 575 5.30 -6.02 17.96
N ASN A 576 6.14 -5.60 18.90
CA ASN A 576 7.55 -5.31 18.70
C ASN A 576 8.36 -6.49 19.28
N THR A 577 8.46 -7.60 18.54
CA THR A 577 8.96 -8.90 19.02
C THR A 577 8.11 -9.53 20.13
N ARG A 578 8.51 -10.73 20.59
CA ARG A 578 7.92 -11.35 21.79
C ARG A 578 7.98 -10.48 23.05
N HIS A 579 8.93 -9.56 23.13
CA HIS A 579 9.24 -8.81 24.36
C HIS A 579 8.31 -7.61 24.59
N GLU A 580 7.56 -7.17 23.59
CA GLU A 580 6.65 -6.02 23.69
C GLU A 580 5.46 -6.17 22.74
N VAL A 581 4.50 -7.02 23.11
CA VAL A 581 3.18 -7.08 22.46
C VAL A 581 2.32 -5.98 23.06
N ASN A 582 2.20 -4.86 22.36
CA ASN A 582 1.39 -3.73 22.78
C ASN A 582 -0.09 -4.06 22.69
N TYR A 583 -0.83 -3.81 23.77
CA TYR A 583 -2.28 -3.98 23.82
C TYR A 583 -2.92 -2.66 24.27
N THR A 584 -3.84 -2.14 23.46
CA THR A 584 -4.52 -0.86 23.69
C THR A 584 -6.02 -1.11 23.85
N ARG A 585 -6.60 -0.61 24.94
CA ARG A 585 -8.04 -0.74 25.22
C ARG A 585 -8.74 0.58 24.87
N PHE A 586 -9.63 0.59 23.86
CA PHE A 586 -10.30 1.82 23.37
C PHE A 586 -11.72 2.00 23.93
N ILE A 587 -12.43 0.90 24.14
CA ILE A 587 -13.75 0.84 24.79
C ILE A 587 -13.76 -0.38 25.68
N GLU A 588 -14.17 -0.21 26.93
CA GLU A 588 -14.29 -1.29 27.92
C GLU A 588 -15.71 -1.83 28.11
N PHE A 589 -15.82 -3.05 28.64
CA PHE A 589 -17.10 -3.72 28.81
C PHE A 589 -18.05 -2.96 29.76
N GLY A 590 -19.11 -2.38 29.19
CA GLY A 590 -20.10 -1.61 29.95
C GLY A 590 -19.80 -0.11 30.03
N GLU A 591 -18.77 0.36 29.34
CA GLU A 591 -18.52 1.78 29.11
C GLU A 591 -19.57 2.39 28.17
N VAL A 592 -19.95 3.65 28.39
CA VAL A 592 -20.91 4.35 27.53
C VAL A 592 -20.20 4.85 26.26
N VAL A 593 -20.55 4.25 25.13
CA VAL A 593 -20.05 4.60 23.80
C VAL A 593 -20.39 6.07 23.46
N GLY A 594 -19.39 6.93 23.30
CA GLY A 594 -19.56 8.34 23.01
C GLY A 594 -18.39 9.01 22.29
N ALA A 595 -18.45 10.34 22.22
CA ALA A 595 -17.45 11.16 21.53
C ALA A 595 -15.98 10.99 22.00
N PRO A 596 -15.65 10.75 23.29
CA PRO A 596 -14.25 10.51 23.67
C PRO A 596 -13.73 9.17 23.16
N GLN A 597 -14.52 8.10 23.22
CA GLN A 597 -14.16 6.78 22.69
C GLN A 597 -14.01 6.82 21.16
N GLN A 598 -14.90 7.54 20.45
CA GLN A 598 -14.76 7.78 19.02
C GLN A 598 -13.41 8.41 18.67
N LYS A 599 -12.95 9.39 19.48
CA LYS A 599 -11.64 10.04 19.30
C LYS A 599 -10.47 9.12 19.65
N ALA A 600 -10.63 8.21 20.61
CA ALA A 600 -9.61 7.22 20.93
C ALA A 600 -9.38 6.25 19.76
N ILE A 601 -10.46 5.66 19.23
CA ILE A 601 -10.41 4.77 18.06
C ILE A 601 -9.86 5.51 16.82
N ALA A 602 -10.32 6.74 16.55
CA ALA A 602 -9.83 7.53 15.43
C ALA A 602 -8.32 7.86 15.51
N ARG A 603 -7.77 7.95 16.73
CA ARG A 603 -6.34 8.18 16.98
C ARG A 603 -5.46 6.94 16.93
N ALA A 604 -6.04 5.73 16.81
CA ALA A 604 -5.26 4.52 16.65
C ALA A 604 -4.37 4.60 15.40
N SER A 605 -3.11 4.21 15.53
CA SER A 605 -2.12 4.19 14.45
C SER A 605 -1.55 2.79 14.30
N ALA A 606 -1.48 2.29 13.07
CA ALA A 606 -0.84 1.01 12.78
C ALA A 606 0.68 1.14 12.81
N ALA A 607 1.37 0.19 13.45
CA ALA A 607 2.81 0.11 13.59
C ALA A 607 3.25 -1.30 14.01
N TYR A 608 4.51 -1.67 13.73
CA TYR A 608 5.10 -2.95 14.13
C TYR A 608 4.37 -4.18 13.54
N SER A 609 4.42 -5.34 14.21
CA SER A 609 4.03 -6.65 13.65
C SER A 609 2.85 -7.32 14.39
N THR A 610 2.60 -8.60 14.12
CA THR A 610 1.32 -9.29 14.35
C THR A 610 1.47 -10.61 15.14
N ARG A 611 1.83 -10.54 16.43
CA ARG A 611 1.76 -11.70 17.36
C ARG A 611 0.34 -11.98 17.85
N MET A 612 -0.51 -12.43 16.91
CA MET A 612 -1.91 -12.77 17.10
C MET A 612 -2.16 -13.72 18.29
N GLY A 613 -1.38 -14.80 18.46
CA GLY A 613 -1.64 -15.80 19.49
C GLY A 613 -1.51 -15.27 20.92
N ALA A 614 -0.52 -14.41 21.19
CA ALA A 614 -0.37 -13.73 22.47
C ALA A 614 -1.54 -12.76 22.74
N ALA A 615 -1.95 -11.98 21.74
CA ALA A 615 -3.09 -11.06 21.86
C ALA A 615 -4.43 -11.80 22.08
N LEU A 616 -4.63 -12.96 21.45
CA LEU A 616 -5.80 -13.81 21.68
C LEU A 616 -5.83 -14.44 23.07
N ARG A 617 -4.68 -14.92 23.59
CA ARG A 617 -4.59 -15.42 24.98
C ARG A 617 -4.93 -14.32 25.99
N HIS A 618 -4.46 -13.10 25.75
CA HIS A 618 -4.77 -11.95 26.60
C HIS A 618 -6.25 -11.54 26.51
N ALA A 619 -6.80 -11.40 25.31
CA ALA A 619 -8.23 -11.11 25.10
C ALA A 619 -9.15 -12.18 25.73
N ALA A 620 -8.76 -13.46 25.67
CA ALA A 620 -9.49 -14.54 26.31
C ALA A 620 -9.45 -14.46 27.84
N ALA A 621 -8.33 -14.06 28.45
CA ALA A 621 -8.23 -13.85 29.89
C ALA A 621 -9.14 -12.71 30.37
N LEU A 622 -9.19 -11.59 29.64
CA LEU A 622 -10.10 -10.47 29.95
C LEU A 622 -11.58 -10.86 29.80
N LEU A 623 -11.91 -11.66 28.79
CA LEU A 623 -13.25 -12.23 28.66
C LEU A 623 -13.56 -13.28 29.73
N ASP A 624 -12.58 -13.95 30.33
CA ASP A 624 -12.85 -14.94 31.38
C ASP A 624 -13.39 -14.30 32.66
N GLU A 625 -12.94 -13.08 32.98
CA GLU A 625 -13.43 -12.26 34.09
C GLU A 625 -14.91 -11.81 33.92
N GLU A 626 -15.46 -11.88 32.71
CA GLU A 626 -16.81 -11.42 32.39
C GLU A 626 -17.92 -12.44 32.73
N ASP A 627 -18.92 -12.03 33.52
CA ASP A 627 -20.11 -12.81 33.84
C ASP A 627 -21.15 -12.71 32.71
N SER A 628 -20.85 -13.37 31.59
CA SER A 628 -21.71 -13.46 30.41
C SER A 628 -21.89 -14.91 29.96
N GLU A 629 -23.12 -15.28 29.60
CA GLU A 629 -23.51 -16.63 29.20
C GLU A 629 -22.82 -17.09 27.90
N ARG A 630 -22.39 -16.13 27.07
CA ARG A 630 -21.54 -16.37 25.91
C ARG A 630 -20.46 -15.30 25.78
N LYS A 631 -19.26 -15.73 25.39
CA LYS A 631 -18.06 -14.89 25.26
C LYS A 631 -17.50 -15.05 23.84
N VAL A 632 -17.24 -13.95 23.13
CA VAL A 632 -16.78 -13.99 21.73
C VAL A 632 -15.70 -12.94 21.46
N VAL A 633 -14.59 -13.36 20.86
CA VAL A 633 -13.61 -12.45 20.23
C VAL A 633 -13.90 -12.39 18.73
N ILE A 634 -14.09 -11.19 18.20
CA ILE A 634 -14.10 -10.90 16.76
C ILE A 634 -12.77 -10.24 16.43
N MET A 635 -11.88 -10.98 15.80
CA MET A 635 -10.63 -10.43 15.28
C MET A 635 -10.88 -9.81 13.90
N VAL A 636 -10.33 -8.62 13.67
CA VAL A 636 -10.27 -7.95 12.38
C VAL A 636 -8.80 -7.76 12.04
N THR A 637 -8.36 -8.29 10.90
CA THR A 637 -6.95 -8.27 10.47
C THR A 637 -6.84 -8.35 8.95
N ASP A 638 -5.89 -7.63 8.39
CA ASP A 638 -5.63 -7.56 6.96
C ASP A 638 -4.53 -8.52 6.48
N GLY A 639 -3.94 -9.32 7.37
CA GLY A 639 -2.79 -10.17 7.04
C GLY A 639 -2.63 -11.43 7.90
N ALA A 640 -1.50 -12.11 7.71
CA ALA A 640 -1.13 -13.31 8.43
C ALA A 640 -0.32 -12.99 9.71
N PRO A 641 -0.36 -13.83 10.75
CA PRO A 641 0.52 -13.69 11.92
C PRO A 641 2.00 -13.68 11.51
N SER A 642 2.70 -12.58 11.80
CA SER A 642 4.09 -12.35 11.43
C SER A 642 4.79 -11.49 12.49
N ASP A 643 6.07 -11.71 12.76
CA ASP A 643 6.88 -10.85 13.63
C ASP A 643 8.35 -10.85 13.19
N ILE A 644 9.03 -9.72 13.33
CA ILE A 644 10.44 -9.56 12.99
C ILE A 644 11.39 -10.52 13.73
N ASP A 645 10.95 -11.16 14.82
CA ASP A 645 11.71 -12.18 15.55
C ASP A 645 11.40 -13.64 15.16
N VAL A 646 10.46 -13.87 14.23
CA VAL A 646 10.09 -15.21 13.73
C VAL A 646 10.14 -15.25 12.20
N PHE A 647 11.04 -16.07 11.65
CA PHE A 647 11.26 -16.22 10.20
C PHE A 647 10.60 -17.45 9.58
N ASP A 648 9.65 -18.05 10.30
CA ASP A 648 8.99 -19.30 9.95
C ASP A 648 7.50 -19.03 9.83
N ASP A 649 7.02 -19.01 8.59
CA ASP A 649 5.67 -18.61 8.25
C ASP A 649 4.61 -19.52 8.91
N GLU A 650 4.93 -20.79 9.20
CA GLU A 650 4.01 -21.67 9.92
C GLU A 650 4.00 -21.45 11.45
N TYR A 651 5.09 -20.93 12.02
CA TYR A 651 5.25 -20.89 13.48
C TYR A 651 4.19 -20.01 14.16
N LEU A 652 4.01 -18.76 13.70
CA LEU A 652 3.02 -17.86 14.31
C LEU A 652 1.58 -18.21 13.90
N ILE A 653 1.38 -18.89 12.77
CA ILE A 653 0.08 -19.49 12.40
C ILE A 653 -0.29 -20.60 13.40
N LEU A 654 0.66 -21.46 13.77
CA LEU A 654 0.46 -22.52 14.74
C LEU A 654 0.34 -21.99 16.18
N ASP A 655 1.05 -20.92 16.54
CA ASP A 655 0.84 -20.22 17.81
C ASP A 655 -0.55 -19.57 17.89
N ALA A 656 -0.99 -18.90 16.83
CA ALA A 656 -2.34 -18.33 16.75
C ALA A 656 -3.42 -19.43 16.85
N GLN A 657 -3.22 -20.58 16.19
CA GLN A 657 -4.11 -21.74 16.31
C GLN A 657 -4.16 -22.26 17.77
N ALA A 658 -3.02 -22.32 18.44
CA ALA A 658 -2.95 -22.68 19.87
C ALA A 658 -3.65 -21.62 20.76
N GLY A 659 -3.53 -20.33 20.42
CA GLY A 659 -4.24 -19.23 21.08
C GLY A 659 -5.78 -19.33 20.93
N VAL A 660 -6.29 -19.62 19.74
CA VAL A 660 -7.73 -19.88 19.51
C VAL A 660 -8.20 -21.11 20.29
N ASN A 661 -7.40 -22.18 20.33
CA ASN A 661 -7.75 -23.38 21.09
C ASN A 661 -7.76 -23.11 22.61
N HIS A 662 -6.82 -22.31 23.11
CA HIS A 662 -6.79 -21.83 24.50
C HIS A 662 -8.04 -21.01 24.83
N ALA A 663 -8.43 -20.06 23.98
CA ALA A 663 -9.65 -19.27 24.16
C ALA A 663 -10.90 -20.16 24.22
N ARG A 664 -11.03 -21.12 23.28
CA ARG A 664 -12.15 -22.07 23.25
C ARG A 664 -12.21 -22.96 24.50
N GLN A 665 -11.06 -23.35 25.07
CA GLN A 665 -11.01 -24.11 26.33
C GLN A 665 -11.55 -23.30 27.53
N HIS A 666 -11.45 -21.97 27.49
CA HIS A 666 -12.02 -21.05 28.47
C HIS A 666 -13.43 -20.55 28.08
N GLY A 667 -14.12 -21.25 27.17
CA GLY A 667 -15.50 -20.92 26.77
C GLY A 667 -15.63 -19.67 25.88
N VAL A 668 -14.53 -19.19 25.29
CA VAL A 668 -14.50 -18.02 24.40
C VAL A 668 -14.48 -18.49 22.93
N ASP A 669 -15.52 -18.16 22.17
CA ASP A 669 -15.53 -18.34 20.71
C ASP A 669 -14.61 -17.30 20.05
N CYS A 670 -13.80 -17.69 19.05
CA CYS A 670 -13.03 -16.74 18.24
C CYS A 670 -13.51 -16.78 16.79
N PHE A 671 -13.77 -15.60 16.21
CA PHE A 671 -14.15 -15.42 14.81
C PHE A 671 -13.20 -14.41 14.13
N CYS A 672 -12.81 -14.67 12.88
CA CYS A 672 -11.91 -13.80 12.12
C CYS A 672 -12.62 -13.14 10.92
N LEU A 673 -12.55 -11.81 10.84
CA LEU A 673 -12.82 -11.06 9.62
C LEU A 673 -11.49 -10.67 9.01
N THR A 674 -11.30 -10.96 7.71
CA THR A 674 -10.06 -10.65 7.02
C THR A 674 -10.29 -10.10 5.62
N ILE A 675 -9.38 -9.24 5.19
CA ILE A 675 -9.46 -8.49 3.93
C ILE A 675 -8.45 -9.04 2.90
N ASP A 676 -7.46 -9.84 3.34
CA ASP A 676 -6.57 -10.56 2.43
C ASP A 676 -7.33 -11.64 1.62
N ALA A 677 -7.23 -11.54 0.30
CA ALA A 677 -7.87 -12.45 -0.64
C ALA A 677 -7.25 -13.86 -0.64
N ASP A 678 -5.97 -14.00 -0.28
CA ASP A 678 -5.26 -15.28 -0.15
C ASP A 678 -5.41 -15.89 1.26
N ALA A 679 -6.13 -15.22 2.17
CA ALA A 679 -6.16 -15.54 3.59
C ALA A 679 -6.65 -16.95 3.94
N GLU A 680 -7.47 -17.58 3.09
CA GLU A 680 -8.03 -18.92 3.33
C GLU A 680 -6.94 -19.94 3.70
N ARG A 681 -5.73 -19.79 3.16
CA ARG A 681 -4.59 -20.67 3.44
C ARG A 681 -4.23 -20.75 4.92
N TYR A 682 -4.34 -19.65 5.68
CA TYR A 682 -3.97 -19.60 7.10
C TYR A 682 -5.16 -19.44 8.05
N VAL A 683 -6.15 -18.57 7.77
CA VAL A 683 -7.27 -18.33 8.72
C VAL A 683 -8.09 -19.58 8.99
N LYS A 684 -8.22 -20.45 7.99
CA LYS A 684 -8.90 -21.75 8.08
C LYS A 684 -8.19 -22.73 9.01
N ARG A 685 -6.86 -22.64 9.12
CA ARG A 685 -6.03 -23.43 10.04
C ARG A 685 -6.11 -22.86 11.46
N ILE A 686 -6.08 -21.54 11.61
CA ILE A 686 -6.14 -20.83 12.91
C ILE A 686 -7.52 -20.95 13.57
N PHE A 687 -8.57 -20.45 12.91
CA PHE A 687 -9.92 -20.31 13.49
C PHE A 687 -10.83 -21.51 13.21
N GLY A 688 -10.55 -22.26 12.14
CA GLY A 688 -11.35 -23.39 11.67
C GLY A 688 -12.40 -23.00 10.63
N ALA A 689 -12.82 -23.98 9.81
CA ALA A 689 -13.59 -23.81 8.56
C ALA A 689 -14.99 -23.14 8.66
N LYS A 690 -15.45 -22.73 9.84
CA LYS A 690 -16.73 -22.03 10.06
C LYS A 690 -16.61 -20.69 10.77
N ASN A 691 -15.39 -20.32 11.20
CA ASN A 691 -15.16 -19.20 12.12
C ASN A 691 -14.31 -18.09 11.48
N TYR A 692 -14.35 -17.97 10.16
CA TYR A 692 -13.75 -16.84 9.44
C TYR A 692 -14.65 -16.38 8.29
N ARG A 693 -14.40 -15.16 7.83
CA ARG A 693 -15.00 -14.63 6.60
C ARG A 693 -14.02 -13.68 5.91
N ILE A 694 -13.74 -13.97 4.64
CA ILE A 694 -12.94 -13.12 3.76
C ILE A 694 -13.85 -12.03 3.20
N VAL A 695 -13.30 -10.83 3.04
CA VAL A 695 -14.02 -9.59 2.69
C VAL A 695 -13.37 -8.99 1.44
N ASP A 696 -13.79 -9.49 0.27
CA ASP A 696 -13.21 -9.14 -1.05
C ASP A 696 -13.27 -7.62 -1.37
N ASP A 697 -14.28 -6.93 -0.84
CA ASP A 697 -14.41 -5.47 -0.89
C ASP A 697 -14.33 -4.89 0.54
N PRO A 698 -13.26 -4.16 0.89
CA PRO A 698 -13.11 -3.50 2.19
C PRO A 698 -14.31 -2.60 2.56
N LEU A 699 -14.98 -2.00 1.58
CA LEU A 699 -16.15 -1.14 1.82
C LEU A 699 -17.35 -1.91 2.37
N SER A 700 -17.39 -3.23 2.15
CA SER A 700 -18.41 -4.11 2.72
C SER A 700 -18.13 -4.47 4.18
N LEU A 701 -16.92 -4.23 4.72
CA LEU A 701 -16.52 -4.63 6.09
C LEU A 701 -17.53 -4.24 7.18
N PRO A 702 -18.08 -2.99 7.25
CA PRO A 702 -19.08 -2.66 8.27
C PRO A 702 -20.36 -3.50 8.17
N ALA A 703 -20.77 -3.88 6.95
CA ALA A 703 -21.93 -4.73 6.71
C ALA A 703 -21.63 -6.21 7.01
N GLN A 704 -20.44 -6.72 6.65
CA GLN A 704 -20.02 -8.08 6.99
C GLN A 704 -19.89 -8.26 8.50
N LEU A 705 -19.30 -7.29 9.20
CA LEU A 705 -19.10 -7.30 10.64
C LEU A 705 -20.44 -7.23 11.41
N SER A 706 -21.39 -6.46 10.88
CA SER A 706 -22.80 -6.49 11.33
C SER A 706 -23.47 -7.86 11.07
N GLY A 707 -23.18 -8.50 9.94
CA GLY A 707 -23.66 -9.85 9.59
C GLY A 707 -23.06 -10.96 10.46
N VAL A 708 -21.79 -10.83 10.86
CA VAL A 708 -21.13 -11.73 11.81
C VAL A 708 -21.74 -11.61 13.19
N PHE A 709 -22.00 -10.38 13.67
CA PHE A 709 -22.77 -10.16 14.90
C PHE A 709 -24.17 -10.81 14.84
N ALA A 710 -24.85 -10.71 13.69
CA ALA A 710 -26.14 -11.37 13.49
C ALA A 710 -26.02 -12.90 13.55
N HIS A 711 -25.04 -13.49 12.87
CA HIS A 711 -24.78 -14.93 12.88
C HIS A 711 -24.44 -15.46 14.28
N ILE A 712 -23.60 -14.73 15.04
CA ILE A 712 -23.29 -15.04 16.44
C ILE A 712 -24.59 -15.07 17.27
N ASN A 713 -25.48 -14.09 17.09
CA ASN A 713 -26.77 -14.03 17.78
C ASN A 713 -27.87 -14.94 17.18
N GLY A 714 -27.52 -15.88 16.29
CA GLY A 714 -28.42 -16.91 15.78
C GLY A 714 -29.45 -16.42 14.75
N LEU A 715 -29.06 -15.48 13.88
CA LEU A 715 -29.85 -14.99 12.74
C LEU A 715 -29.48 -15.65 11.41
#